data_AF-A0A6M1ZZ83-F1
#
_entry.id   AF-A0A6M1ZZ83-F1
#
_cell.length_a   1.000
_cell.length_b   1.000
_cell.length_c   1.000
_cell.angle_alpha   90.00
_cell.angle_beta   90.00
_cell.angle_gamma   90.00
#
_symmetry.space_group_name_H-M   'P 1'
#
loop_
_entity.id
_entity.type
_entity.pdbx_description
1 polymer ?
#
loop_
_entity_poly.entity_id
_entity_poly.type
_entity_poly.pdbx_seq_one_letter_code
_entity_poly.pdbx_strand_id
1 'polypeptide(L)'
;MFHLENTFLELFEALENSKSLILNEKGYWRFDKSVFNGVLNKFYPVRQLKRVAESCIQNFKRIERIPIDSKNYDDVSHMSYQTLSQYLEKKLRKYPQCHDLLRELMRHRVGFEHRFGGKNGGASRLLMGYVEYRLLGEMARRWKEKQDVFRLQFLTQYDEERLKFAAQYPLFVDLVLEYPSLQENFFSWVLRDDNPVDVFIEFPGITEWIITSDLSNRLGRVGDQVRLEKIHGEKHVTIKFEGKRESILDPEKMIEFRGGYRLSLNQIFEVFSQKYFEVGNLEVFSEGVTNWNSFKMGHWDEDLKDYVLIDFIKDDWWNQLPHFETITKKQAEERYEIPITDGQWIVSAHATRGNINLSYEKTHAFVQIAVPTDRGSYKIYDFGKYGMNFPRNILEGLKMFTQTMLAGVMYPDENVYYTDRQHGYYPVHMTPEEGRNLMQLIREEIFNCFAGRRVYQIESDNCARWTFELFAGVLGEGKLPNLYQMSLLDCEPGGPIQKLFYLIKKLPKWLHAFSITRLHYPIGAWRGIWVNTNDGRAWKSLSNHKFFETAEVYLPALVIHKRRGGLFSFETANLENKTLWNSICEKVLRREMLLSASAGQLMSKLAHNLLFYIRRRLLIQSNLEDDNHNLQGFFLVPVDSA
;
A
#
# COMPACT_ATOMS: atom_id res chain seq x y z
N MET A 1 -37.77 5.60 26.07
CA MET A 1 -36.46 5.12 25.58
C MET A 1 -35.52 6.27 25.82
N PHE A 2 -34.51 6.12 26.68
CA PHE A 2 -33.80 7.27 27.23
C PHE A 2 -32.51 7.55 26.43
N HIS A 3 -32.27 8.82 26.10
CA HIS A 3 -30.99 9.27 25.55
C HIS A 3 -29.98 9.32 26.69
N LEU A 4 -28.72 8.95 26.45
CA LEU A 4 -27.67 8.93 27.47
C LEU A 4 -27.55 10.25 28.26
N GLU A 5 -27.81 11.37 27.61
CA GLU A 5 -27.80 12.71 28.20
C GLU A 5 -28.94 12.98 29.19
N ASN A 6 -30.13 12.39 28.98
CA ASN A 6 -31.33 12.73 29.77
C ASN A 6 -31.55 11.85 31.00
N THR A 7 -30.74 10.80 31.20
CA THR A 7 -30.89 9.86 32.32
C THR A 7 -29.55 9.24 32.77
N PHE A 8 -28.45 10.01 32.69
CA PHE A 8 -27.11 9.50 33.05
C PHE A 8 -27.06 8.85 34.44
N LEU A 9 -27.67 9.50 35.44
CA LEU A 9 -27.77 8.99 36.81
C LEU A 9 -28.45 7.62 36.86
N GLU A 10 -29.58 7.45 36.17
CA GLU A 10 -30.31 6.18 36.15
C GLU A 10 -29.51 5.06 35.45
N LEU A 11 -28.74 5.41 34.41
CA LEU A 11 -27.85 4.45 33.75
C LEU A 11 -26.71 4.04 34.68
N PHE A 12 -26.07 5.00 35.33
CA PHE A 12 -24.97 4.77 36.24
C PHE A 12 -25.41 3.88 37.41
N GLU A 13 -26.51 4.23 38.06
CA GLU A 13 -27.12 3.41 39.12
C GLU A 13 -27.49 2.01 38.62
N ALA A 14 -28.00 1.88 37.39
CA ALA A 14 -28.32 0.58 36.80
C ALA A 14 -27.06 -0.29 36.65
N LEU A 15 -25.94 0.29 36.22
CA LEU A 15 -24.67 -0.41 36.06
C LEU A 15 -24.03 -0.78 37.39
N GLU A 16 -24.11 0.10 38.40
CA GLU A 16 -23.61 -0.21 39.75
C GLU A 16 -24.39 -1.35 40.38
N ASN A 17 -25.71 -1.34 40.21
CA ASN A 17 -26.61 -2.37 40.73
C ASN A 17 -26.68 -3.62 39.83
N SER A 18 -25.83 -3.73 38.80
CA SER A 18 -25.79 -4.87 37.87
C SER A 18 -27.16 -5.21 37.24
N LYS A 19 -28.01 -4.20 37.02
CA LYS A 19 -29.33 -4.37 36.38
C LYS A 19 -29.13 -4.66 34.89
N SER A 20 -29.95 -5.54 34.32
CA SER A 20 -29.88 -5.87 32.89
C SER A 20 -30.38 -4.72 32.01
N LEU A 21 -29.65 -4.42 30.92
CA LEU A 21 -29.92 -3.31 30.02
C LEU A 21 -30.01 -3.76 28.56
N ILE A 22 -30.93 -3.13 27.81
CA ILE A 22 -31.00 -3.19 26.35
C ILE A 22 -30.53 -1.85 25.81
N LEU A 23 -29.53 -1.87 24.92
CA LEU A 23 -29.06 -0.71 24.16
C LEU A 23 -29.41 -0.90 22.69
N ASN A 24 -29.82 0.17 22.00
CA ASN A 24 -29.94 0.17 20.54
C ASN A 24 -28.69 0.78 19.89
N GLU A 25 -28.61 0.67 18.56
CA GLU A 25 -27.50 1.24 17.74
C GLU A 25 -27.40 2.76 17.86
N LYS A 26 -28.53 3.41 18.17
CA LYS A 26 -28.60 4.84 18.43
C LYS A 26 -28.16 5.22 19.86
N GLY A 27 -27.62 4.30 20.65
CA GLY A 27 -27.13 4.56 22.01
C GLY A 27 -28.24 4.84 23.04
N TYR A 28 -29.50 4.65 22.68
CA TYR A 28 -30.59 4.69 23.65
C TYR A 28 -30.60 3.41 24.46
N TRP A 29 -31.00 3.53 25.73
CA TRP A 29 -31.07 2.39 26.63
C TRP A 29 -32.43 2.28 27.33
N ARG A 30 -32.71 1.07 27.82
CA ARG A 30 -33.81 0.76 28.74
C ARG A 30 -33.47 -0.45 29.59
N PHE A 31 -34.17 -0.60 30.72
CA PHE A 31 -34.10 -1.84 31.49
C PHE A 31 -34.59 -3.04 30.68
N ASP A 32 -33.82 -4.11 30.73
CA ASP A 32 -34.26 -5.39 30.21
C ASP A 32 -35.17 -6.07 31.25
N LYS A 33 -36.44 -6.22 30.91
CA LYS A 33 -37.41 -6.93 31.76
C LYS A 33 -37.30 -8.45 31.63
N SER A 34 -36.45 -8.97 30.73
CA SER A 34 -36.24 -10.40 30.57
C SER A 34 -35.45 -10.98 31.75
N VAL A 35 -36.10 -11.84 32.53
CA VAL A 35 -35.47 -12.61 33.62
C VAL A 35 -34.26 -13.42 33.12
N PHE A 36 -34.37 -14.04 31.93
CA PHE A 36 -33.29 -14.83 31.33
C PHE A 36 -32.01 -14.01 31.09
N ASN A 37 -32.11 -12.87 30.41
CA ASN A 37 -30.99 -11.95 30.23
C ASN A 37 -30.47 -11.36 31.55
N GLY A 38 -31.34 -11.13 32.54
CA GLY A 38 -30.93 -10.74 33.89
C GLY A 38 -30.04 -11.79 34.57
N VAL A 39 -30.42 -13.06 34.46
CA VAL A 39 -29.61 -14.18 34.95
C VAL A 39 -28.30 -14.30 34.17
N LEU A 40 -28.35 -14.23 32.83
CA LEU A 40 -27.15 -14.27 32.00
C LEU A 40 -26.17 -13.13 32.30
N ASN A 41 -26.64 -11.90 32.52
CA ASN A 41 -25.77 -10.78 32.85
C ASN A 41 -25.17 -10.90 34.25
N LYS A 42 -25.85 -11.58 35.18
CA LYS A 42 -25.28 -11.94 36.49
C LYS A 42 -24.11 -12.93 36.36
N PHE A 43 -24.21 -13.88 35.42
CA PHE A 43 -23.15 -14.86 35.16
C PHE A 43 -22.06 -14.37 34.20
N TYR A 44 -22.39 -13.43 33.30
CA TYR A 44 -21.51 -12.89 32.26
C TYR A 44 -21.55 -11.35 32.21
N PRO A 45 -21.20 -10.66 33.31
CA PRO A 45 -21.31 -9.20 33.42
C PRO A 45 -20.49 -8.45 32.35
N VAL A 46 -19.42 -9.08 31.86
CA VAL A 46 -18.57 -8.54 30.79
C VAL A 46 -19.34 -8.25 29.50
N ARG A 47 -20.38 -9.03 29.17
CA ARG A 47 -21.15 -8.83 27.92
C ARG A 47 -21.90 -7.49 27.95
N GLN A 48 -22.51 -7.17 29.08
CA GLN A 48 -23.21 -5.92 29.27
C GLN A 48 -22.23 -4.74 29.29
N LEU A 49 -21.11 -4.87 30.01
CA LEU A 49 -20.07 -3.84 30.04
C LEU A 49 -19.53 -3.53 28.63
N LYS A 50 -19.30 -4.55 27.80
CA LYS A 50 -18.88 -4.37 26.40
C LYS A 50 -19.87 -3.52 25.61
N ARG A 51 -21.16 -3.87 25.64
CA ARG A 51 -22.22 -3.13 24.93
C ARG A 51 -22.33 -1.68 25.38
N VAL A 52 -22.22 -1.43 26.68
CA VAL A 52 -22.30 -0.07 27.24
C VAL A 52 -21.08 0.75 26.82
N ALA A 53 -19.88 0.15 26.83
CA ALA A 53 -18.67 0.82 26.37
C ALA A 53 -18.66 1.09 24.86
N GLU A 54 -19.12 0.14 24.04
CA GLU A 54 -19.34 0.35 22.60
C GLU A 54 -20.30 1.52 22.36
N SER A 55 -21.43 1.55 23.08
CA SER A 55 -22.37 2.67 23.02
C SER A 55 -21.74 3.99 23.47
N CYS A 56 -20.94 4.00 24.54
CA CYS A 56 -20.23 5.18 25.00
C CYS A 56 -19.27 5.72 23.93
N ILE A 57 -18.48 4.85 23.31
CA ILE A 57 -17.61 5.18 22.17
C ILE A 57 -18.41 5.79 21.00
N GLN A 58 -19.55 5.19 20.63
CA GLN A 58 -20.39 5.73 19.56
C GLN A 58 -20.93 7.13 19.88
N ASN A 59 -21.21 7.44 21.15
CA ASN A 59 -21.61 8.79 21.53
C ASN A 59 -20.44 9.77 21.49
N PHE A 60 -19.23 9.38 21.92
CA PHE A 60 -18.05 10.21 21.70
C PHE A 60 -17.85 10.53 20.20
N LYS A 61 -17.97 9.53 19.32
CA LYS A 61 -17.91 9.73 17.86
C LYS A 61 -18.98 10.70 17.35
N ARG A 62 -20.19 10.70 17.91
CA ARG A 62 -21.23 11.69 17.56
C ARG A 62 -20.90 13.09 18.04
N ILE A 63 -20.36 13.22 19.26
CA ILE A 63 -19.94 14.52 19.79
C ILE A 63 -18.74 15.07 19.00
N GLU A 64 -17.90 14.21 18.41
CA GLU A 64 -16.88 14.62 17.44
C GLU A 64 -17.43 15.31 16.20
N ARG A 65 -18.67 14.99 15.79
CA ARG A 65 -19.36 15.58 14.64
C ARG A 65 -19.98 16.94 14.94
N ILE A 66 -20.05 17.34 16.20
CA ILE A 66 -20.61 18.62 16.62
C ILE A 66 -19.44 19.62 16.80
N PRO A 67 -19.45 20.76 16.10
CA PRO A 67 -18.58 21.89 16.42
C PRO A 67 -18.87 22.36 17.85
N ILE A 68 -17.83 22.44 18.69
CA ILE A 68 -18.01 22.84 20.09
C ILE A 68 -17.61 24.30 20.22
N ASP A 69 -18.57 25.16 20.57
CA ASP A 69 -18.30 26.51 21.06
C ASP A 69 -17.99 26.48 22.56
N SER A 70 -16.86 27.07 22.92
CA SER A 70 -16.45 27.32 24.30
C SER A 70 -17.49 28.05 25.19
N LYS A 71 -18.43 28.80 24.61
CA LYS A 71 -19.35 29.63 25.39
C LYS A 71 -20.69 28.98 25.70
N ASN A 72 -21.09 27.96 24.95
CA ASN A 72 -22.47 27.45 24.92
C ASN A 72 -22.59 25.96 25.25
N TYR A 73 -21.51 25.31 25.68
CA TYR A 73 -21.53 23.88 25.99
C TYR A 73 -21.98 23.60 27.42
N ASP A 74 -22.82 22.58 27.60
CA ASP A 74 -23.36 22.17 28.90
C ASP A 74 -22.34 21.34 29.70
N ASP A 75 -21.78 21.94 30.75
CA ASP A 75 -20.83 21.32 31.68
C ASP A 75 -21.36 20.02 32.32
N VAL A 76 -22.69 19.90 32.51
CA VAL A 76 -23.31 18.74 33.15
C VAL A 76 -23.20 17.49 32.25
N SER A 77 -23.38 17.68 30.94
CA SER A 77 -23.22 16.62 29.96
C SER A 77 -21.76 16.14 29.87
N HIS A 78 -20.78 17.05 29.98
CA HIS A 78 -19.34 16.73 29.97
C HIS A 78 -18.93 15.81 31.13
N MET A 79 -19.25 16.21 32.36
CA MET A 79 -18.90 15.44 33.56
C MET A 79 -19.54 14.05 33.56
N SER A 80 -20.74 13.92 32.98
CA SER A 80 -21.46 12.65 32.87
C SER A 80 -20.72 11.63 32.00
N TYR A 81 -20.26 12.03 30.81
CA TYR A 81 -19.49 11.14 29.92
C TYR A 81 -18.11 10.78 30.49
N GLN A 82 -17.42 11.72 31.15
CA GLN A 82 -16.17 11.43 31.86
C GLN A 82 -16.38 10.42 32.99
N THR A 83 -17.39 10.63 33.84
CA THR A 83 -17.72 9.72 34.94
C THR A 83 -18.04 8.31 34.43
N LEU A 84 -18.86 8.22 33.38
CA LEU A 84 -19.21 6.93 32.76
C LEU A 84 -17.99 6.19 32.24
N SER A 85 -17.14 6.87 31.47
CA SER A 85 -15.98 6.27 30.83
C SER A 85 -14.93 5.83 31.86
N GLN A 86 -14.71 6.59 32.94
CA GLN A 86 -13.85 6.20 34.06
C GLN A 86 -14.39 4.96 34.80
N TYR A 87 -15.71 4.89 35.04
CA TYR A 87 -16.34 3.70 35.63
C TYR A 87 -16.15 2.47 34.75
N LEU A 88 -16.42 2.60 33.45
CA LEU A 88 -16.25 1.53 32.47
C LEU A 88 -14.79 1.10 32.37
N GLU A 89 -13.84 2.03 32.34
CA GLU A 89 -12.40 1.73 32.40
C GLU A 89 -12.06 0.83 33.59
N LYS A 90 -12.43 1.26 34.80
CA LYS A 90 -12.15 0.53 36.05
C LYS A 90 -12.72 -0.88 36.03
N LYS A 91 -13.90 -1.07 35.43
CA LYS A 91 -14.56 -2.38 35.33
C LYS A 91 -13.94 -3.23 34.21
N LEU A 92 -13.69 -2.68 33.03
CA LEU A 92 -13.14 -3.37 31.87
C LEU A 92 -11.69 -3.80 32.06
N ARG A 93 -10.87 -3.04 32.81
CA ARG A 93 -9.48 -3.41 33.17
C ARG A 93 -9.39 -4.78 33.86
N LYS A 94 -10.46 -5.25 34.50
CA LYS A 94 -10.52 -6.58 35.14
C LYS A 94 -10.69 -7.74 34.15
N TYR A 95 -10.92 -7.44 32.87
CA TYR A 95 -11.24 -8.42 31.83
C TYR A 95 -10.26 -8.30 30.65
N PRO A 96 -9.21 -9.14 30.58
CA PRO A 96 -8.20 -9.08 29.52
C PRO A 96 -8.77 -9.12 28.09
N GLN A 97 -9.86 -9.87 27.87
CA GLN A 97 -10.59 -9.94 26.60
C GLN A 97 -11.30 -8.65 26.17
N CYS A 98 -11.20 -7.58 26.97
CA CYS A 98 -11.71 -6.26 26.66
C CYS A 98 -10.61 -5.24 26.38
N HIS A 99 -9.34 -5.67 26.29
CA HIS A 99 -8.19 -4.77 26.16
C HIS A 99 -8.31 -3.80 24.96
N ASP A 100 -8.70 -4.29 23.78
CA ASP A 100 -8.91 -3.42 22.60
C ASP A 100 -10.08 -2.44 22.79
N LEU A 101 -11.19 -2.90 23.38
CA LEU A 101 -12.34 -2.04 23.65
C LEU A 101 -12.01 -0.96 24.68
N LEU A 102 -11.25 -1.32 25.71
CA LEU A 102 -10.75 -0.39 26.71
C LEU A 102 -9.83 0.65 26.09
N ARG A 103 -8.89 0.24 25.23
CA ARG A 103 -8.03 1.15 24.47
C ARG A 103 -8.85 2.16 23.68
N GLU A 104 -9.83 1.71 22.90
CA GLU A 104 -10.69 2.62 22.11
C GLU A 104 -11.51 3.55 23.00
N LEU A 105 -12.10 3.05 24.10
CA LEU A 105 -12.83 3.88 25.06
C LEU A 105 -11.94 4.98 25.62
N MET A 106 -10.72 4.65 26.05
CA MET A 106 -9.80 5.62 26.62
C MET A 106 -9.29 6.61 25.55
N ARG A 107 -9.02 6.15 24.33
CA ARG A 107 -8.63 7.01 23.20
C ARG A 107 -9.69 8.08 22.93
N HIS A 108 -10.96 7.68 22.82
CA HIS A 108 -12.07 8.62 22.63
C HIS A 108 -12.28 9.54 23.83
N ARG A 109 -12.12 9.04 25.07
CA ARG A 109 -12.18 9.89 26.26
C ARG A 109 -11.08 10.96 26.25
N VAL A 110 -9.83 10.60 25.96
CA VAL A 110 -8.71 11.55 25.92
C VAL A 110 -8.90 12.60 24.82
N GLY A 111 -9.35 12.18 23.64
CA GLY A 111 -9.69 13.11 22.56
C GLY A 111 -10.80 14.07 22.97
N PHE A 112 -11.87 13.54 23.57
CA PHE A 112 -12.94 14.35 24.17
C PHE A 112 -12.37 15.35 25.18
N GLU A 113 -11.60 14.93 26.18
CA GLU A 113 -11.01 15.81 27.20
C GLU A 113 -10.20 16.97 26.61
N HIS A 114 -9.39 16.72 25.57
CA HIS A 114 -8.59 17.78 24.93
C HIS A 114 -9.39 18.67 23.98
N ARG A 115 -10.48 18.18 23.38
CA ARG A 115 -11.37 19.01 22.53
C ARG A 115 -11.96 20.17 23.32
N PHE A 116 -12.40 19.93 24.56
CA PHE A 116 -13.03 20.95 25.40
C PHE A 116 -12.04 21.95 26.01
N GLY A 117 -10.75 21.60 26.17
CA GLY A 117 -9.69 22.51 26.61
C GLY A 117 -9.90 23.17 27.98
N GLY A 118 -8.87 23.82 28.54
CA GLY A 118 -8.95 24.34 29.92
C GLY A 118 -10.01 25.40 30.20
N LYS A 119 -10.46 26.13 29.17
CA LYS A 119 -11.51 27.15 29.31
C LYS A 119 -12.92 26.57 29.47
N ASN A 120 -13.13 25.30 29.09
CA ASN A 120 -14.43 24.61 29.14
C ASN A 120 -14.32 23.29 29.94
N GLY A 121 -13.47 23.25 30.96
CA GLY A 121 -13.31 22.07 31.85
C GLY A 121 -12.50 20.90 31.29
N GLY A 122 -11.98 20.99 30.06
CA GLY A 122 -11.16 19.96 29.42
C GLY A 122 -9.65 20.04 29.74
N ALA A 123 -8.91 18.98 29.40
CA ALA A 123 -7.47 18.92 29.61
C ALA A 123 -6.75 19.96 28.71
N SER A 124 -6.06 20.92 29.33
CA SER A 124 -5.24 21.88 28.59
C SER A 124 -4.02 21.19 27.98
N ARG A 125 -3.62 21.64 26.79
CA ARG A 125 -2.26 21.38 26.30
C ARG A 125 -1.30 21.96 27.33
N LEU A 126 -0.37 21.14 27.80
CA LEU A 126 0.65 21.62 28.72
C LEU A 126 1.82 22.20 27.93
N LEU A 127 2.66 22.99 28.60
CA LEU A 127 4.01 23.22 28.09
C LEU A 127 4.68 21.87 27.89
N MET A 128 5.46 21.75 26.81
CA MET A 128 6.12 20.51 26.44
C MET A 128 6.84 19.89 27.65
N GLY A 129 6.37 18.72 28.08
CA GLY A 129 7.04 17.95 29.11
C GLY A 129 8.27 17.25 28.54
N TYR A 130 9.44 17.54 29.11
CA TYR A 130 10.71 16.94 28.66
C TYR A 130 10.71 15.41 28.78
N VAL A 131 10.01 14.87 29.79
CA VAL A 131 9.95 13.43 30.06
C VAL A 131 9.11 12.72 29.00
N GLU A 132 7.92 13.24 28.71
CA GLU A 132 6.95 12.74 27.74
C GLU A 132 7.56 12.72 26.34
N TYR A 133 8.18 13.83 25.93
CA TYR A 133 8.90 13.92 24.66
C TYR A 133 10.02 12.88 24.57
N ARG A 134 10.84 12.73 25.61
CA ARG A 134 11.95 11.77 25.61
C ARG A 134 11.46 10.33 25.43
N LEU A 135 10.41 9.94 26.16
CA LEU A 135 9.83 8.60 26.08
C LEU A 135 9.23 8.33 24.69
N LEU A 136 8.42 9.27 24.19
CA LEU A 136 7.79 9.16 22.88
C LEU A 136 8.84 9.13 21.76
N GLY A 137 9.88 9.96 21.86
CA GLY A 137 11.01 9.99 20.92
C GLY A 137 11.82 8.70 20.90
N GLU A 138 12.05 8.05 22.04
CA GLU A 138 12.70 6.74 22.09
C GLU A 138 11.88 5.66 21.40
N MET A 139 10.56 5.63 21.63
CA MET A 139 9.66 4.70 20.96
C MET A 139 9.61 4.94 19.45
N ALA A 140 9.53 6.21 19.03
CA ALA A 140 9.50 6.60 17.62
C ALA A 140 10.79 6.18 16.89
N ARG A 141 11.96 6.36 17.52
CA ARG A 141 13.25 5.86 16.98
C ARG A 141 13.20 4.35 16.78
N ARG A 142 12.88 3.58 17.83
CA ARG A 142 12.79 2.11 17.75
C ARG A 142 11.75 1.62 16.74
N TRP A 143 10.65 2.36 16.58
CA TRP A 143 9.64 2.05 15.58
C TRP A 143 10.19 2.29 14.17
N LYS A 144 10.82 3.45 13.92
CA LYS A 144 11.35 3.84 12.61
C LYS A 144 12.53 2.98 12.16
N GLU A 145 13.37 2.54 13.10
CA GLU A 145 14.45 1.56 12.88
C GLU A 145 13.93 0.21 12.35
N LYS A 146 12.70 -0.19 12.70
CA LYS A 146 12.06 -1.41 12.23
C LYS A 146 11.34 -1.26 10.89
N GLN A 147 11.20 -0.04 10.37
CA GLN A 147 10.52 0.22 9.11
C GLN A 147 11.49 0.02 7.94
N ASP A 148 11.65 -1.22 7.49
CA ASP A 148 12.52 -1.59 6.37
C ASP A 148 12.14 -0.94 5.03
N VAL A 149 10.90 -0.43 4.96
CA VAL A 149 10.35 0.25 3.78
C VAL A 149 10.75 1.72 3.71
N PHE A 150 11.16 2.34 4.82
CA PHE A 150 11.50 3.77 4.82
C PHE A 150 12.89 4.03 4.27
N ARG A 151 13.04 5.14 3.54
CA ARG A 151 14.34 5.64 3.08
C ARG A 151 15.21 6.09 4.26
N LEU A 152 14.62 6.81 5.20
CA LEU A 152 15.28 7.29 6.41
C LEU A 152 14.72 6.52 7.61
N GLN A 153 15.57 5.76 8.29
CA GLN A 153 15.19 4.98 9.48
C GLN A 153 15.48 5.71 10.81
N PHE A 154 15.80 7.01 10.74
CA PHE A 154 16.07 7.88 11.88
C PHE A 154 15.10 9.07 11.92
N LEU A 155 14.94 9.70 13.08
CA LEU A 155 14.07 10.87 13.24
C LEU A 155 14.70 12.10 12.58
N THR A 156 13.97 12.73 11.68
CA THR A 156 14.31 14.02 11.09
C THR A 156 13.97 15.16 12.05
N GLN A 157 14.47 16.37 11.80
CA GLN A 157 14.08 17.55 12.58
C GLN A 157 12.55 17.74 12.60
N TYR A 158 11.91 17.49 11.46
CA TYR A 158 10.48 17.62 11.31
C TYR A 158 9.70 16.55 12.13
N ASP A 159 10.20 15.31 12.17
CA ASP A 159 9.64 14.28 13.07
C ASP A 159 9.73 14.72 14.53
N GLU A 160 10.88 15.26 14.93
CA GLU A 160 11.11 15.72 16.31
C GLU A 160 10.17 16.86 16.70
N GLU A 161 9.88 17.81 15.79
CA GLU A 161 8.92 18.88 16.02
C GLU A 161 7.50 18.35 16.25
N ARG A 162 7.09 17.31 15.50
CA ARG A 162 5.79 16.67 15.67
C ARG A 162 5.69 15.88 16.97
N LEU A 163 6.74 15.17 17.36
CA LEU A 163 6.80 14.46 18.64
C LEU A 163 6.80 15.43 19.82
N LYS A 164 7.48 16.57 19.72
CA LYS A 164 7.40 17.68 20.69
C LYS A 164 5.99 18.24 20.81
N PHE A 165 5.27 18.36 19.70
CA PHE A 165 3.88 18.80 19.71
C PHE A 165 2.96 17.75 20.36
N ALA A 166 3.16 16.46 20.06
CA ALA A 166 2.43 15.36 20.69
C ALA A 166 2.69 15.26 22.21
N ALA A 167 3.91 15.56 22.66
CA ALA A 167 4.27 15.58 24.07
C ALA A 167 3.51 16.62 24.91
N GLN A 168 2.77 17.55 24.28
CA GLN A 168 1.88 18.49 24.96
C GLN A 168 0.55 17.85 25.41
N TYR A 169 0.32 16.58 25.06
CA TYR A 169 -0.87 15.78 25.39
C TYR A 169 -0.51 14.61 26.32
N PRO A 170 -0.23 14.85 27.61
CA PRO A 170 0.31 13.83 28.52
C PRO A 170 -0.60 12.59 28.65
N LEU A 171 -1.92 12.79 28.75
CA LEU A 171 -2.89 11.70 28.82
C LEU A 171 -2.87 10.80 27.58
N PHE A 172 -2.60 11.39 26.41
CA PHE A 172 -2.42 10.63 25.18
C PHE A 172 -1.07 9.93 25.12
N VAL A 173 -0.01 10.56 25.59
CA VAL A 173 1.33 9.94 25.67
C VAL A 173 1.29 8.70 26.56
N ASP A 174 0.63 8.78 27.71
CA ASP A 174 0.43 7.63 28.60
C ASP A 174 -0.30 6.47 27.88
N LEU A 175 -1.33 6.79 27.09
CA LEU A 175 -2.04 5.80 26.28
C LEU A 175 -1.16 5.17 25.19
N VAL A 176 -0.39 5.97 24.47
CA VAL A 176 0.52 5.46 23.43
C VAL A 176 1.60 4.57 24.04
N LEU A 177 2.08 4.89 25.24
CA LEU A 177 3.03 4.07 26.01
C LEU A 177 2.41 2.75 26.47
N GLU A 178 1.13 2.75 26.86
CA GLU A 178 0.41 1.56 27.34
C GLU A 178 0.01 0.59 26.20
N TYR A 179 -0.35 1.11 25.02
CA TYR A 179 -0.99 0.32 23.95
C TYR A 179 -0.18 0.32 22.61
N PRO A 180 0.56 -0.78 22.30
CA PRO A 180 1.40 -0.86 21.09
C PRO A 180 0.66 -0.69 19.76
N SER A 181 -0.61 -1.09 19.68
CA SER A 181 -1.45 -0.90 18.49
C SER A 181 -1.83 0.56 18.26
N LEU A 182 -2.05 1.33 19.33
CA LEU A 182 -2.27 2.78 19.23
C LEU A 182 -0.97 3.49 18.83
N GLN A 183 0.16 3.05 19.37
CA GLN A 183 1.49 3.52 18.98
C GLN A 183 1.73 3.34 17.48
N GLU A 184 1.46 2.15 16.93
CA GLU A 184 1.62 1.86 15.50
C GLU A 184 0.76 2.80 14.64
N ASN A 185 -0.52 2.96 14.99
CA ASN A 185 -1.45 3.83 14.28
C ASN A 185 -1.03 5.30 14.35
N PHE A 186 -0.56 5.76 15.52
CA PHE A 186 -0.11 7.13 15.72
C PHE A 186 1.16 7.44 14.93
N PHE A 187 2.16 6.56 14.97
CA PHE A 187 3.40 6.76 14.21
C PHE A 187 3.20 6.61 12.70
N SER A 188 2.31 5.71 12.27
CA SER A 188 1.86 5.67 10.88
C SER A 188 1.25 7.01 10.47
N TRP A 189 0.27 7.52 11.22
CA TRP A 189 -0.39 8.79 10.89
C TRP A 189 0.56 9.99 10.89
N VAL A 190 1.37 10.16 11.93
CA VAL A 190 2.18 11.37 12.15
C VAL A 190 3.54 11.30 11.44
N LEU A 191 4.23 10.17 11.49
CA LEU A 191 5.62 10.08 11.02
C LEU A 191 5.72 9.54 9.60
N ARG A 192 4.90 8.55 9.23
CA ARG A 192 4.89 8.00 7.87
C ARG A 192 4.04 8.84 6.93
N ASP A 193 2.82 9.14 7.35
CA ASP A 193 1.80 9.74 6.50
C ASP A 193 1.74 11.26 6.69
N ASP A 194 2.68 11.87 7.41
CA ASP A 194 2.77 13.33 7.53
C ASP A 194 1.45 14.05 7.92
N ASN A 195 0.54 13.40 8.65
CA ASN A 195 -0.73 14.01 9.05
C ASN A 195 -0.64 14.74 10.40
N PRO A 196 -1.51 15.72 10.69
CA PRO A 196 -1.46 16.52 11.92
C PRO A 196 -1.69 15.71 13.19
N VAL A 197 -0.86 15.98 14.20
CA VAL A 197 -0.90 15.34 15.53
C VAL A 197 -2.22 15.61 16.25
N ASP A 198 -2.68 16.85 16.23
CA ASP A 198 -3.85 17.29 17.01
C ASP A 198 -5.16 16.69 16.47
N VAL A 199 -5.29 16.52 15.16
CA VAL A 199 -6.43 15.81 14.57
C VAL A 199 -6.49 14.35 15.07
N PHE A 200 -5.35 13.64 15.11
CA PHE A 200 -5.29 12.25 15.59
C PHE A 200 -5.73 12.09 17.05
N ILE A 201 -5.27 13.02 17.88
CA ILE A 201 -5.49 12.97 19.34
C ILE A 201 -6.89 13.48 19.69
N GLU A 202 -7.28 14.64 19.17
CA GLU A 202 -8.52 15.31 19.56
C GLU A 202 -9.75 14.70 18.86
N PHE A 203 -9.64 14.20 17.63
CA PHE A 203 -10.78 13.67 16.83
C PHE A 203 -10.57 12.22 16.37
N PRO A 204 -10.42 11.25 17.29
CA PRO A 204 -10.07 9.87 16.95
C PRO A 204 -11.08 9.17 16.04
N GLY A 205 -12.37 9.50 16.12
CA GLY A 205 -13.41 8.97 15.22
C GLY A 205 -13.32 9.56 13.81
N ILE A 206 -12.98 10.85 13.67
CA ILE A 206 -12.70 11.46 12.36
C ILE A 206 -11.44 10.85 11.75
N THR A 207 -10.39 10.68 12.55
CA THR A 207 -9.15 10.01 12.11
C THR A 207 -9.39 8.59 11.62
N GLU A 208 -10.18 7.80 12.36
CA GLU A 208 -10.56 6.45 11.93
C GLU A 208 -11.31 6.48 10.59
N TRP A 209 -12.22 7.44 10.40
CA TRP A 209 -12.94 7.59 9.14
C TRP A 209 -12.00 7.90 7.96
N ILE A 210 -11.01 8.77 8.17
CA ILE A 210 -9.97 9.09 7.17
C ILE A 210 -9.10 7.85 6.86
N ILE A 211 -8.64 7.13 7.88
CA ILE A 211 -7.78 5.94 7.72
C ILE A 211 -8.54 4.82 7.00
N THR A 212 -9.76 4.50 7.46
CA THR A 212 -10.57 3.41 6.89
C THR A 212 -11.05 3.68 5.47
N SER A 213 -11.03 4.95 5.04
CA SER A 213 -11.33 5.36 3.68
C SER A 213 -10.09 5.48 2.78
N ASP A 214 -8.92 5.01 3.22
CA ASP A 214 -7.65 5.09 2.47
C ASP A 214 -7.22 6.52 2.10
N LEU A 215 -7.70 7.52 2.85
CA LEU A 215 -7.41 8.93 2.60
C LEU A 215 -6.16 9.42 3.35
N SER A 216 -5.77 8.77 4.46
CA SER A 216 -4.67 9.25 5.32
C SER A 216 -3.37 9.44 4.55
N ASN A 217 -2.97 8.44 3.77
CA ASN A 217 -1.69 8.47 3.06
C ASN A 217 -1.73 9.49 1.91
N ARG A 218 -2.90 9.68 1.29
CA ARG A 218 -3.11 10.63 0.18
C ARG A 218 -3.01 12.08 0.64
N LEU A 219 -3.79 12.41 1.67
CA LEU A 219 -3.79 13.74 2.29
C LEU A 219 -2.40 14.08 2.85
N GLY A 220 -1.78 13.09 3.47
CA GLY A 220 -0.43 13.11 3.99
C GLY A 220 0.65 13.39 2.96
N ARG A 221 0.69 12.57 1.89
CA ARG A 221 1.70 12.63 0.82
C ARG A 221 1.74 13.99 0.13
N VAL A 222 0.58 14.60 -0.10
CA VAL A 222 0.50 15.94 -0.68
C VAL A 222 0.88 17.01 0.35
N GLY A 223 0.58 16.76 1.62
CA GLY A 223 0.84 17.67 2.71
C GLY A 223 -0.19 18.80 2.78
N ASP A 224 -0.36 19.34 3.98
CA ASP A 224 -1.26 20.46 4.25
C ASP A 224 -2.75 20.26 3.86
N GLN A 225 -3.21 19.03 3.69
CA GLN A 225 -4.57 18.76 3.22
C GLN A 225 -5.59 18.73 4.34
N VAL A 226 -5.25 18.13 5.48
CA VAL A 226 -6.10 18.08 6.68
C VAL A 226 -5.56 19.02 7.75
N ARG A 227 -6.44 19.72 8.47
CA ARG A 227 -6.08 20.61 9.58
C ARG A 227 -7.15 20.64 10.66
N LEU A 228 -6.74 21.02 11.87
CA LEU A 228 -7.62 21.50 12.91
C LEU A 228 -7.65 23.03 12.90
N GLU A 229 -8.82 23.61 12.66
CA GLU A 229 -9.03 25.07 12.57
C GLU A 229 -10.04 25.55 13.61
N LYS A 230 -9.91 26.83 14.00
CA LYS A 230 -10.89 27.50 14.87
C LYS A 230 -11.73 28.48 14.05
N ILE A 231 -13.00 28.16 13.84
CA ILE A 231 -13.94 28.98 13.08
C ILE A 231 -14.98 29.51 14.09
N HIS A 232 -15.08 30.83 14.25
CA HIS A 232 -15.94 31.47 15.26
C HIS A 232 -15.71 30.98 16.71
N GLY A 233 -14.52 30.46 17.02
CA GLY A 233 -14.20 29.88 18.33
C GLY A 233 -14.43 28.38 18.44
N GLU A 234 -15.11 27.77 17.46
CA GLU A 234 -15.39 26.34 17.37
C GLU A 234 -14.25 25.59 16.68
N LYS A 235 -13.91 24.39 17.18
CA LYS A 235 -12.90 23.54 16.57
C LYS A 235 -13.51 22.72 15.42
N HIS A 236 -12.94 22.86 14.22
CA HIS A 236 -13.31 22.10 13.04
C HIS A 236 -12.12 21.32 12.50
N VAL A 237 -12.33 20.05 12.17
CA VAL A 237 -11.42 19.34 11.27
C VAL A 237 -11.81 19.70 9.84
N THR A 238 -10.88 20.24 9.07
CA THR A 238 -11.11 20.66 7.68
C THR A 238 -10.20 19.91 6.72
N ILE A 239 -10.74 19.62 5.52
CA ILE A 239 -10.01 19.08 4.37
C ILE A 239 -10.16 20.05 3.20
N LYS A 240 -9.15 20.13 2.31
CA LYS A 240 -9.28 20.90 1.05
C LYS A 240 -10.05 20.09 -0.01
N PHE A 241 -10.97 20.76 -0.69
CA PHE A 241 -11.71 20.28 -1.86
C PHE A 241 -11.59 21.35 -2.95
N GLU A 242 -10.86 21.06 -4.03
CA GLU A 242 -10.56 22.02 -5.12
C GLU A 242 -10.16 23.42 -4.62
N GLY A 243 -9.23 23.45 -3.67
CA GLY A 243 -8.63 24.65 -3.07
C GLY A 243 -9.41 25.22 -1.89
N LYS A 244 -10.66 24.81 -1.65
CA LYS A 244 -11.51 25.31 -0.56
C LYS A 244 -11.42 24.40 0.67
N ARG A 245 -11.17 24.96 1.84
CA ARG A 245 -11.20 24.21 3.12
C ARG A 245 -12.62 24.06 3.61
N GLU A 246 -13.06 22.83 3.77
CA GLU A 246 -14.40 22.51 4.24
C GLU A 246 -14.32 21.64 5.50
N SER A 247 -15.16 21.96 6.49
CA SER A 247 -15.29 21.12 7.67
C SER A 247 -15.87 19.76 7.33
N ILE A 248 -15.25 18.70 7.84
CA ILE A 248 -15.66 17.31 7.64
C ILE A 248 -16.42 16.71 8.83
N LEU A 249 -16.91 17.57 9.72
CA LEU A 249 -17.63 17.14 10.91
C LEU A 249 -19.06 16.67 10.59
N ASP A 250 -19.70 17.17 9.53
CA ASP A 250 -21.04 16.74 9.11
C ASP A 250 -20.95 15.78 7.90
N PRO A 251 -21.18 14.46 8.07
CA PRO A 251 -21.07 13.50 6.97
C PRO A 251 -22.04 13.72 5.80
N GLU A 252 -23.17 14.40 6.04
CA GLU A 252 -24.19 14.67 5.02
C GLU A 252 -23.97 15.99 4.28
N LYS A 253 -22.96 16.77 4.70
CA LYS A 253 -22.61 18.01 4.02
C LYS A 253 -22.26 17.74 2.56
N MET A 254 -22.96 18.43 1.67
CA MET A 254 -22.71 18.38 0.23
C MET A 254 -21.50 19.25 -0.13
N ILE A 255 -20.56 18.66 -0.83
CA ILE A 255 -19.43 19.35 -1.48
C ILE A 255 -19.73 19.42 -2.97
N GLU A 256 -19.56 20.59 -3.55
CA GLU A 256 -19.70 20.84 -4.98
C GLU A 256 -18.32 21.04 -5.60
N PHE A 257 -18.00 20.19 -6.57
CA PHE A 257 -16.79 20.25 -7.38
C PHE A 257 -17.10 20.91 -8.73
N ARG A 258 -16.05 21.21 -9.51
CA ARG A 258 -16.18 21.63 -10.91
C ARG A 258 -17.05 20.68 -11.72
N GLY A 259 -17.71 21.21 -12.76
CA GLY A 259 -18.65 20.46 -13.60
C GLY A 259 -19.98 20.17 -12.90
N GLY A 260 -20.30 20.85 -11.79
CA GLY A 260 -21.55 20.65 -11.04
C GLY A 260 -21.64 19.31 -10.31
N TYR A 261 -20.52 18.58 -10.20
CA TYR A 261 -20.49 17.28 -9.53
C TYR A 261 -20.62 17.45 -8.02
N ARG A 262 -21.69 16.91 -7.44
CA ARG A 262 -22.04 17.10 -6.03
C ARG A 262 -22.11 15.77 -5.31
N LEU A 263 -21.37 15.67 -4.21
CA LEU A 263 -21.34 14.49 -3.35
C LEU A 263 -21.43 14.90 -1.89
N SER A 264 -22.07 14.08 -1.06
CA SER A 264 -21.93 14.21 0.40
C SER A 264 -20.53 13.78 0.84
N LEU A 265 -20.09 14.22 2.01
CA LEU A 265 -18.82 13.75 2.57
C LEU A 265 -18.81 12.23 2.79
N ASN A 266 -19.94 11.61 3.15
CA ASN A 266 -20.08 10.15 3.18
C ASN A 266 -19.75 9.50 1.84
N GLN A 267 -20.32 10.01 0.74
CA GLN A 267 -20.05 9.48 -0.60
C GLN A 267 -18.59 9.69 -1.02
N ILE A 268 -17.99 10.83 -0.68
CA ILE A 268 -16.58 11.10 -0.98
C ILE A 268 -15.67 10.07 -0.31
N PHE A 269 -15.86 9.84 0.99
CA PHE A 269 -15.05 8.88 1.75
C PHE A 269 -15.29 7.45 1.24
N GLU A 270 -16.51 7.12 0.86
CA GLU A 270 -16.83 5.83 0.23
C GLU A 270 -16.06 5.64 -1.09
N VAL A 271 -16.01 6.65 -1.97
CA VAL A 271 -15.23 6.59 -3.23
C VAL A 271 -13.76 6.22 -2.96
N PHE A 272 -13.13 6.82 -1.95
CA PHE A 272 -11.75 6.48 -1.61
C PHE A 272 -11.62 5.09 -0.96
N SER A 273 -12.58 4.67 -0.13
CA SER A 273 -12.58 3.30 0.42
C SER A 273 -12.64 2.21 -0.66
N GLN A 274 -13.20 2.53 -1.84
CA GLN A 274 -13.33 1.62 -2.98
C GLN A 274 -12.15 1.67 -3.95
N LYS A 275 -11.11 2.48 -3.70
CA LYS A 275 -9.92 2.62 -4.58
C LYS A 275 -9.17 1.31 -4.83
N TYR A 276 -9.33 0.32 -3.95
CA TYR A 276 -8.78 -1.02 -4.13
C TYR A 276 -9.50 -1.85 -5.21
N PHE A 277 -10.71 -1.44 -5.60
CA PHE A 277 -11.59 -2.17 -6.52
C PHE A 277 -11.91 -1.39 -7.81
N GLU A 278 -11.89 -0.06 -7.76
CA GLU A 278 -12.15 0.82 -8.89
C GLU A 278 -11.41 2.15 -8.75
N VAL A 279 -11.22 2.88 -9.86
CA VAL A 279 -10.49 4.17 -9.84
C VAL A 279 -11.31 5.32 -9.27
N GLY A 280 -12.64 5.31 -9.46
CA GLY A 280 -13.52 6.40 -9.05
C GLY A 280 -13.30 7.71 -9.81
N ASN A 281 -14.05 8.75 -9.42
CA ASN A 281 -14.03 10.09 -10.02
C ASN A 281 -13.38 11.15 -9.13
N LEU A 282 -12.68 10.72 -8.07
CA LEU A 282 -12.01 11.62 -7.14
C LEU A 282 -10.55 11.22 -6.98
N GLU A 283 -9.70 12.22 -6.83
CA GLU A 283 -8.29 12.05 -6.46
C GLU A 283 -7.78 13.20 -5.59
N VAL A 284 -6.66 13.02 -4.89
CA VAL A 284 -6.05 14.06 -4.04
C VAL A 284 -4.85 14.71 -4.73
N PHE A 285 -4.95 16.01 -4.98
CA PHE A 285 -3.88 16.85 -5.53
C PHE A 285 -3.51 17.96 -4.54
N SER A 286 -2.63 18.90 -4.93
CA SER A 286 -2.23 20.05 -4.08
C SER A 286 -3.42 20.90 -3.59
N GLU A 287 -4.47 20.96 -4.39
CA GLU A 287 -5.75 21.64 -4.10
C GLU A 287 -6.70 20.77 -3.24
N GLY A 288 -6.29 19.56 -2.88
CA GLY A 288 -7.05 18.61 -2.10
C GLY A 288 -7.83 17.63 -2.93
N VAL A 289 -8.96 17.15 -2.40
CA VAL A 289 -9.86 16.24 -3.12
C VAL A 289 -10.42 16.97 -4.34
N THR A 290 -10.27 16.36 -5.51
CA THR A 290 -10.54 16.98 -6.82
C THR A 290 -11.42 16.06 -7.65
N ASN A 291 -12.39 16.62 -8.39
CA ASN A 291 -13.15 15.86 -9.39
C ASN A 291 -12.23 15.52 -10.56
N TRP A 292 -11.74 14.29 -10.55
CA TRP A 292 -10.75 13.80 -11.50
C TRP A 292 -10.79 12.28 -11.57
N ASN A 293 -10.90 11.76 -12.79
CA ASN A 293 -10.73 10.34 -13.06
C ASN A 293 -9.37 10.10 -13.72
N SER A 294 -8.50 9.41 -12.99
CA SER A 294 -7.10 9.21 -13.38
C SER A 294 -6.94 8.42 -14.68
N PHE A 295 -7.85 7.52 -15.02
CA PHE A 295 -7.82 6.81 -16.31
C PHE A 295 -8.34 7.66 -17.45
N LYS A 296 -9.39 8.45 -17.22
CA LYS A 296 -10.01 9.28 -18.27
C LYS A 296 -9.18 10.52 -18.59
N MET A 297 -8.33 10.98 -17.66
CA MET A 297 -7.60 12.24 -17.79
C MET A 297 -8.55 13.44 -17.93
N GLY A 298 -9.60 13.43 -17.11
CA GLY A 298 -10.68 14.41 -17.17
C GLY A 298 -11.50 14.46 -15.89
N HIS A 299 -12.42 15.41 -15.83
CA HIS A 299 -13.39 15.53 -14.74
C HIS A 299 -14.78 15.17 -15.20
N TRP A 300 -15.60 14.69 -14.29
CA TRP A 300 -17.01 14.42 -14.57
C TRP A 300 -17.79 15.73 -14.66
N ASP A 301 -18.62 15.87 -15.68
CA ASP A 301 -19.55 17.00 -15.81
C ASP A 301 -20.99 16.49 -15.69
N GLU A 302 -21.71 17.04 -14.71
CA GLU A 302 -23.03 16.58 -14.32
C GLU A 302 -24.12 16.94 -15.35
N ASP A 303 -23.93 18.01 -16.12
CA ASP A 303 -24.87 18.42 -17.16
C ASP A 303 -24.67 17.59 -18.42
N LEU A 304 -23.41 17.34 -18.79
CA LEU A 304 -23.05 16.50 -19.94
C LEU A 304 -23.26 15.00 -19.69
N LYS A 305 -23.28 14.57 -18.41
CA LYS A 305 -23.23 13.16 -17.99
C LYS A 305 -22.06 12.40 -18.64
N ASP A 306 -20.95 13.10 -18.82
CA ASP A 306 -19.73 12.55 -19.42
C ASP A 306 -18.49 13.27 -18.86
N TYR A 307 -17.31 12.78 -19.22
CA TYR A 307 -16.04 13.36 -18.82
C TYR A 307 -15.62 14.49 -19.76
N VAL A 308 -15.31 15.65 -19.18
CA VAL A 308 -14.58 16.71 -19.86
C VAL A 308 -13.08 16.41 -19.75
N LEU A 309 -12.54 15.88 -20.85
CA LEU A 309 -11.14 15.51 -20.97
C LEU A 309 -10.25 16.74 -21.12
N ILE A 310 -8.98 16.64 -20.70
CA ILE A 310 -7.98 17.63 -21.08
C ILE A 310 -7.79 17.66 -22.61
N ASP A 311 -7.40 18.80 -23.14
CA ASP A 311 -7.12 18.94 -24.56
C ASP A 311 -5.72 18.38 -24.87
N PHE A 312 -5.69 17.15 -25.37
CA PHE A 312 -4.47 16.47 -25.78
C PHE A 312 -3.85 17.05 -27.06
N ILE A 313 -4.52 17.93 -27.82
CA ILE A 313 -3.98 18.49 -29.07
C ILE A 313 -2.88 19.50 -28.78
N LYS A 314 -2.95 20.22 -27.65
CA LYS A 314 -1.94 21.21 -27.24
C LYS A 314 -0.57 20.58 -27.08
N ASP A 315 0.47 21.30 -27.50
CA ASP A 315 1.87 20.85 -27.43
C ASP A 315 2.31 20.57 -26.00
N ASP A 316 1.80 21.34 -25.04
CA ASP A 316 2.07 21.24 -23.62
C ASP A 316 0.85 20.71 -22.85
N TRP A 317 0.10 19.77 -23.44
CA TRP A 317 -1.16 19.23 -22.90
C TRP A 317 -1.11 18.90 -21.41
N TRP A 318 0.04 18.43 -20.90
CA TRP A 318 0.25 18.06 -19.50
C TRP A 318 0.12 19.25 -18.53
N ASN A 319 0.28 20.49 -18.99
CA ASN A 319 0.08 21.68 -18.16
C ASN A 319 -1.38 21.88 -17.74
N GLN A 320 -2.32 21.16 -18.36
CA GLN A 320 -3.75 21.14 -18.00
C GLN A 320 -4.07 20.09 -16.93
N LEU A 321 -3.14 19.18 -16.62
CA LEU A 321 -3.32 18.20 -15.57
C LEU A 321 -3.42 18.89 -14.20
N PRO A 322 -4.24 18.38 -13.26
CA PRO A 322 -4.32 18.93 -11.92
C PRO A 322 -2.95 18.97 -11.24
N HIS A 323 -2.67 20.05 -10.51
CA HIS A 323 -1.35 20.25 -9.94
C HIS A 323 -1.08 19.28 -8.78
N PHE A 324 -0.17 18.33 -8.97
CA PHE A 324 0.22 17.40 -7.90
C PHE A 324 1.21 18.02 -6.91
N GLU A 325 2.42 18.37 -7.36
CA GLU A 325 3.49 18.87 -6.50
C GLU A 325 4.45 19.80 -7.28
N THR A 326 4.95 20.85 -6.61
CA THR A 326 6.10 21.63 -7.06
C THR A 326 7.21 21.56 -6.03
N ILE A 327 8.43 21.25 -6.48
CA ILE A 327 9.62 21.17 -5.65
C ILE A 327 10.68 22.17 -6.11
N THR A 328 11.46 22.70 -5.17
CA THR A 328 12.63 23.54 -5.49
C THR A 328 13.73 22.73 -6.17
N LYS A 329 14.66 23.39 -6.87
CA LYS A 329 15.86 22.73 -7.40
C LYS A 329 16.60 21.90 -6.35
N LYS A 330 16.82 22.47 -5.15
CA LYS A 330 17.48 21.76 -4.04
C LYS A 330 16.73 20.49 -3.64
N GLN A 331 15.41 20.57 -3.49
CA GLN A 331 14.58 19.40 -3.18
C GLN A 331 14.63 18.36 -4.31
N ALA A 332 14.70 18.79 -5.57
CA ALA A 332 14.86 17.88 -6.70
C ALA A 332 16.24 17.18 -6.68
N GLU A 333 17.33 17.89 -6.38
CA GLU A 333 18.67 17.30 -6.23
C GLU A 333 18.70 16.26 -5.09
N GLU A 334 18.07 16.58 -3.95
CA GLU A 334 17.95 15.66 -2.81
C GLU A 334 17.02 14.45 -3.09
N ARG A 335 15.94 14.69 -3.85
CA ARG A 335 14.97 13.66 -4.23
C ARG A 335 15.57 12.71 -5.25
N TYR A 336 16.20 13.19 -6.31
CA TYR A 336 16.71 12.33 -7.39
C TYR A 336 18.17 11.92 -7.19
N GLU A 337 18.87 12.47 -6.20
CA GLU A 337 20.28 12.16 -5.92
C GLU A 337 21.20 12.42 -7.13
N ILE A 338 20.85 13.41 -7.95
CA ILE A 338 21.63 13.87 -9.11
C ILE A 338 21.73 15.40 -9.11
N PRO A 339 22.89 15.98 -9.48
CA PRO A 339 23.03 17.43 -9.60
C PRO A 339 22.24 17.95 -10.80
N ILE A 340 21.52 19.07 -10.67
CA ILE A 340 20.62 19.54 -11.73
C ILE A 340 21.18 20.78 -12.42
N THR A 341 21.25 20.75 -13.76
CA THR A 341 21.51 21.96 -14.56
C THR A 341 20.20 22.68 -14.83
N ASP A 342 20.23 24.01 -14.84
CA ASP A 342 19.03 24.83 -15.04
C ASP A 342 18.37 24.53 -16.39
N GLY A 343 17.03 24.40 -16.39
CA GLY A 343 16.24 24.11 -17.58
C GLY A 343 16.28 22.66 -18.05
N GLN A 344 17.07 21.77 -17.43
CA GLN A 344 17.01 20.34 -17.73
C GLN A 344 15.78 19.70 -17.09
N TRP A 345 15.23 18.70 -17.78
CA TRP A 345 14.20 17.84 -17.22
C TRP A 345 14.85 16.70 -16.45
N ILE A 346 14.14 16.16 -15.47
CA ILE A 346 14.53 14.91 -14.81
C ILE A 346 13.40 13.93 -15.03
N VAL A 347 13.75 12.76 -15.52
CA VAL A 347 12.80 11.66 -15.69
C VAL A 347 13.32 10.50 -14.87
N SER A 348 12.42 9.83 -14.18
CA SER A 348 12.80 8.79 -13.25
C SER A 348 11.90 7.57 -13.40
N ALA A 349 12.55 6.42 -13.55
CA ALA A 349 11.90 5.12 -13.60
C ALA A 349 11.68 4.68 -12.13
N HIS A 350 10.48 4.95 -11.61
CA HIS A 350 10.12 4.64 -10.23
C HIS A 350 9.64 3.20 -10.10
N ALA A 351 9.86 2.66 -8.91
CA ALA A 351 9.35 1.38 -8.48
C ALA A 351 8.96 1.44 -7.00
N THR A 352 7.90 0.71 -6.65
CA THR A 352 7.48 0.47 -5.27
C THR A 352 7.44 -1.02 -4.97
N ARG A 353 7.65 -1.38 -3.70
CA ARG A 353 7.41 -2.73 -3.18
C ARG A 353 6.94 -2.70 -1.74
N GLY A 354 5.97 -3.56 -1.41
CA GLY A 354 5.55 -3.81 -0.02
C GLY A 354 6.41 -4.84 0.71
N ASN A 355 7.11 -5.71 -0.03
CA ASN A 355 7.96 -6.76 0.54
C ASN A 355 9.45 -6.50 0.23
N ILE A 356 10.35 -6.86 1.15
CA ILE A 356 11.80 -6.63 1.02
C ILE A 356 12.45 -7.57 -0.01
N ASN A 357 11.83 -8.72 -0.26
CA ASN A 357 12.28 -9.73 -1.23
C ASN A 357 11.91 -9.34 -2.67
N LEU A 358 12.37 -10.13 -3.64
CA LEU A 358 11.99 -10.00 -5.05
C LEU A 358 10.62 -10.66 -5.34
N SER A 359 9.61 -10.34 -4.53
CA SER A 359 8.22 -10.79 -4.77
C SER A 359 7.55 -9.90 -5.81
N TYR A 360 6.63 -10.46 -6.60
CA TYR A 360 5.73 -9.71 -7.49
C TYR A 360 4.59 -9.02 -6.73
N GLU A 361 4.29 -9.46 -5.51
CA GLU A 361 3.18 -8.96 -4.72
C GLU A 361 3.44 -7.55 -4.20
N LYS A 362 2.41 -6.70 -4.23
CA LYS A 362 2.47 -5.30 -3.78
C LYS A 362 3.65 -4.54 -4.40
N THR A 363 3.94 -4.79 -5.67
CA THR A 363 4.96 -4.06 -6.44
C THR A 363 4.32 -3.28 -7.58
N HIS A 364 4.92 -2.15 -7.94
CA HIS A 364 4.47 -1.35 -9.07
C HIS A 364 5.62 -0.52 -9.64
N ALA A 365 5.56 -0.15 -10.91
CA ALA A 365 6.50 0.77 -11.53
C ALA A 365 5.76 1.89 -12.26
N PHE A 366 6.35 3.07 -12.29
CA PHE A 366 5.75 4.24 -12.93
C PHE A 366 6.85 5.21 -13.36
N VAL A 367 6.48 6.21 -14.17
CA VAL A 367 7.38 7.27 -14.64
C VAL A 367 7.07 8.53 -13.85
N GLN A 368 8.08 9.08 -13.16
CA GLN A 368 8.00 10.41 -12.55
C GLN A 368 8.82 11.39 -13.40
N ILE A 369 8.23 12.55 -13.71
CA ILE A 369 8.81 13.58 -14.54
C ILE A 369 8.85 14.89 -13.76
N ALA A 370 10.04 15.45 -13.58
CA ALA A 370 10.25 16.79 -13.05
C ALA A 370 10.47 17.76 -14.21
N VAL A 371 9.48 18.62 -14.45
CA VAL A 371 9.50 19.62 -15.52
C VAL A 371 9.93 20.97 -14.92
N PRO A 372 11.01 21.59 -15.41
CA PRO A 372 11.47 22.89 -14.92
C PRO A 372 10.42 23.97 -15.19
N THR A 373 10.37 24.95 -14.29
CA THR A 373 9.54 26.15 -14.37
C THR A 373 10.42 27.38 -14.45
N ASP A 374 9.86 28.50 -14.91
CA ASP A 374 10.57 29.78 -15.03
C ASP A 374 11.14 30.31 -13.69
N ARG A 375 10.66 29.79 -12.56
CA ARG A 375 11.04 30.21 -11.21
C ARG A 375 12.14 29.34 -10.58
N GLY A 376 12.82 28.49 -11.35
CA GLY A 376 13.85 27.58 -10.83
C GLY A 376 13.29 26.45 -9.96
N SER A 377 11.99 26.21 -10.03
CA SER A 377 11.30 25.08 -9.41
C SER A 377 10.90 24.03 -10.45
N TYR A 378 10.44 22.87 -10.00
CA TYR A 378 10.05 21.74 -10.84
C TYR A 378 8.63 21.31 -10.54
N LYS A 379 7.78 21.21 -11.56
CA LYS A 379 6.47 20.54 -11.47
C LYS A 379 6.66 19.04 -11.63
N ILE A 380 5.98 18.26 -10.79
CA ILE A 380 6.08 16.80 -10.79
C ILE A 380 4.86 16.18 -11.46
N TYR A 381 5.12 15.27 -12.39
CA TYR A 381 4.09 14.47 -13.04
C TYR A 381 4.38 12.99 -12.90
N ASP A 382 3.41 12.22 -12.42
CA ASP A 382 3.54 10.78 -12.18
C ASP A 382 2.56 10.01 -13.05
N PHE A 383 3.07 9.22 -14.00
CA PHE A 383 2.25 8.41 -14.91
C PHE A 383 2.55 6.93 -14.72
N GLY A 384 1.50 6.11 -14.67
CA GLY A 384 1.67 4.66 -14.63
C GLY A 384 0.65 3.90 -15.45
N LYS A 385 1.04 2.71 -15.90
CA LYS A 385 0.17 1.79 -16.64
C LYS A 385 -0.48 0.80 -15.69
N TYR A 386 -1.79 0.64 -15.80
CA TYR A 386 -2.59 -0.27 -14.98
C TYR A 386 -3.50 -1.13 -15.83
N GLY A 387 -3.93 -2.26 -15.28
CA GLY A 387 -5.08 -2.99 -15.79
C GLY A 387 -6.38 -2.29 -15.41
N MET A 388 -7.37 -2.30 -16.30
CA MET A 388 -8.67 -1.65 -16.05
C MET A 388 -9.54 -2.37 -15.00
N ASN A 389 -9.15 -3.59 -14.59
CA ASN A 389 -9.88 -4.39 -13.61
C ASN A 389 -8.98 -4.71 -12.41
N PHE A 390 -9.53 -4.56 -11.20
CA PHE A 390 -8.89 -4.91 -9.95
C PHE A 390 -9.48 -6.21 -9.37
N PRO A 391 -8.69 -7.02 -8.65
CA PRO A 391 -9.19 -8.27 -8.08
C PRO A 391 -10.04 -7.96 -6.85
N ARG A 392 -11.25 -8.51 -6.77
CA ARG A 392 -12.15 -8.31 -5.62
C ARG A 392 -11.94 -9.32 -4.50
N ASN A 393 -11.27 -10.43 -4.79
CA ASN A 393 -11.06 -11.53 -3.85
C ASN A 393 -9.80 -12.33 -4.20
N ILE A 394 -9.40 -13.24 -3.32
CA ILE A 394 -8.18 -14.05 -3.44
C ILE A 394 -8.19 -14.89 -4.73
N LEU A 395 -9.34 -15.44 -5.13
CA LEU A 395 -9.44 -16.28 -6.33
C LEU A 395 -9.24 -15.45 -7.61
N GLU A 396 -9.79 -14.24 -7.64
CA GLU A 396 -9.53 -13.28 -8.71
C GLU A 396 -8.07 -12.82 -8.70
N GLY A 397 -7.47 -12.61 -7.53
CA GLY A 397 -6.04 -12.33 -7.39
C GLY A 397 -5.17 -13.42 -8.01
N LEU A 398 -5.49 -14.70 -7.78
CA LEU A 398 -4.77 -15.82 -8.42
C LEU A 398 -4.97 -15.85 -9.93
N LYS A 399 -6.18 -15.57 -10.42
CA LYS A 399 -6.47 -15.50 -11.85
C LYS A 399 -5.77 -14.31 -12.53
N MET A 400 -5.51 -13.22 -11.81
CA MET A 400 -4.87 -12.04 -12.38
C MET A 400 -3.44 -12.29 -12.85
N PHE A 401 -2.73 -13.27 -12.31
CA PHE A 401 -1.40 -13.66 -12.81
C PHE A 401 -1.43 -14.11 -14.27
N THR A 402 -2.48 -14.80 -14.68
CA THR A 402 -2.63 -15.32 -16.05
C THR A 402 -3.57 -14.50 -16.92
N GLN A 403 -4.29 -13.55 -16.33
CA GLN A 403 -5.31 -12.77 -17.01
C GLN A 403 -4.69 -11.72 -17.93
N THR A 404 -5.26 -11.60 -19.13
CA THR A 404 -5.03 -10.48 -20.03
C THR A 404 -6.22 -9.54 -19.95
N MET A 405 -5.97 -8.26 -19.71
CA MET A 405 -7.02 -7.24 -19.62
C MET A 405 -6.62 -6.00 -20.41
N LEU A 406 -7.57 -5.10 -20.68
CA LEU A 406 -7.25 -3.80 -21.26
C LEU A 406 -6.40 -2.98 -20.28
N ALA A 407 -5.45 -2.23 -20.82
CA ALA A 407 -4.66 -1.30 -20.04
C ALA A 407 -5.24 0.11 -20.08
N GLY A 408 -4.89 0.90 -19.07
CA GLY A 408 -4.98 2.35 -19.10
C GLY A 408 -3.70 2.97 -18.55
N VAL A 409 -3.44 4.21 -18.94
CA VAL A 409 -2.44 5.07 -18.30
C VAL A 409 -3.18 5.93 -17.29
N MET A 410 -2.65 6.05 -16.08
CA MET A 410 -3.21 6.83 -14.99
C MET A 410 -2.35 8.05 -14.68
N TYR A 411 -3.00 9.16 -14.36
CA TYR A 411 -2.38 10.34 -13.73
C TYR A 411 -3.26 10.83 -12.56
N PRO A 412 -2.71 11.05 -11.36
CA PRO A 412 -1.39 10.61 -10.97
C PRO A 412 -1.38 9.08 -10.87
N ASP A 413 -0.19 8.51 -10.86
CA ASP A 413 -0.03 7.10 -10.51
C ASP A 413 -0.46 6.85 -9.05
N GLU A 414 -1.33 5.87 -8.79
CA GLU A 414 -1.85 5.58 -7.44
C GLU A 414 -0.76 5.22 -6.42
N ASN A 415 0.40 4.70 -6.87
CA ASN A 415 1.46 4.30 -5.96
C ASN A 415 2.27 5.47 -5.41
N VAL A 416 2.06 6.70 -5.91
CA VAL A 416 2.66 7.89 -5.29
C VAL A 416 2.19 8.11 -3.87
N TYR A 417 0.99 7.60 -3.53
CA TYR A 417 0.37 7.73 -2.22
C TYR A 417 0.71 6.61 -1.24
N TYR A 418 1.28 5.49 -1.71
CA TYR A 418 1.63 4.37 -0.83
C TYR A 418 2.95 4.63 -0.08
N THR A 419 2.85 5.43 0.98
CA THR A 419 3.91 5.76 1.94
C THR A 419 4.35 4.57 2.79
N ASP A 420 3.55 3.51 2.83
CA ASP A 420 3.82 2.21 3.48
C ASP A 420 4.67 1.27 2.62
N ARG A 421 4.97 1.63 1.37
CA ARG A 421 5.83 0.87 0.47
C ARG A 421 7.23 1.45 0.42
N GLN A 422 8.20 0.58 0.15
CA GLN A 422 9.53 1.04 -0.19
C GLN A 422 9.52 1.59 -1.61
N HIS A 423 10.15 2.75 -1.81
CA HIS A 423 10.34 3.37 -3.11
C HIS A 423 11.80 3.22 -3.55
N GLY A 424 12.00 3.03 -4.85
CA GLY A 424 13.31 3.14 -5.48
C GLY A 424 13.15 3.65 -6.89
N TYR A 425 14.22 4.24 -7.40
CA TYR A 425 14.18 4.95 -8.67
C TYR A 425 15.51 4.92 -9.39
N TYR A 426 15.45 5.04 -10.72
CA TYR A 426 16.57 5.28 -11.62
C TYR A 426 16.32 6.59 -12.38
N PRO A 427 16.94 7.71 -11.95
CA PRO A 427 16.73 9.02 -12.54
C PRO A 427 17.74 9.31 -13.66
N VAL A 428 17.29 10.04 -14.67
CA VAL A 428 18.10 10.48 -15.82
C VAL A 428 17.82 11.95 -16.13
N HIS A 429 18.85 12.67 -16.56
CA HIS A 429 18.68 13.99 -17.15
C HIS A 429 18.14 13.86 -18.56
N MET A 430 17.22 14.74 -18.91
CA MET A 430 16.76 14.90 -20.29
C MET A 430 16.86 16.38 -20.68
N THR A 431 17.24 16.60 -21.93
CA THR A 431 17.06 17.91 -22.57
C THR A 431 15.56 18.24 -22.69
N PRO A 432 15.18 19.52 -22.84
CA PRO A 432 13.79 19.88 -23.07
C PRO A 432 13.15 19.19 -24.29
N GLU A 433 13.94 18.90 -25.32
CA GLU A 433 13.47 18.17 -26.51
C GLU A 433 13.17 16.70 -26.20
N GLU A 434 14.10 16.00 -25.54
CA GLU A 434 13.90 14.62 -25.09
C GLU A 434 12.71 14.51 -24.11
N GLY A 435 12.58 15.46 -23.18
CA GLY A 435 11.45 15.51 -22.24
C GLY A 435 10.09 15.71 -22.93
N ARG A 436 10.03 16.57 -23.96
CA ARG A 436 8.81 16.74 -24.79
C ARG A 436 8.52 15.49 -25.62
N ASN A 437 9.53 14.85 -26.19
CA ASN A 437 9.38 13.58 -26.91
C ASN A 437 8.83 12.48 -25.98
N LEU A 438 9.27 12.43 -24.73
CA LEU A 438 8.70 11.51 -23.74
C LEU A 438 7.22 11.80 -23.48
N MET A 439 6.85 13.05 -23.24
CA MET A 439 5.44 13.44 -23.05
C MET A 439 4.59 13.10 -24.28
N GLN A 440 5.16 13.18 -25.48
CA GLN A 440 4.51 12.76 -26.71
C GLN A 440 4.24 11.25 -26.74
N LEU A 441 5.22 10.41 -26.38
CA LEU A 441 5.03 8.97 -26.28
C LEU A 441 3.97 8.60 -25.23
N ILE A 442 3.94 9.30 -24.09
CA ILE A 442 2.90 9.11 -23.06
C ILE A 442 1.53 9.47 -23.62
N ARG A 443 1.39 10.59 -24.34
CA ARG A 443 0.14 10.99 -25.02
C ARG A 443 -0.34 9.90 -25.99
N GLU A 444 0.55 9.36 -26.81
CA GLU A 444 0.24 8.28 -27.75
C GLU A 444 -0.20 7.00 -27.04
N GLU A 445 0.43 6.65 -25.92
CA GLU A 445 0.02 5.52 -25.10
C GLU A 445 -1.37 5.70 -24.47
N ILE A 446 -1.69 6.91 -23.99
CA ILE A 446 -3.03 7.26 -23.51
C ILE A 446 -4.08 7.02 -24.61
N PHE A 447 -3.85 7.54 -25.82
CA PHE A 447 -4.76 7.34 -26.96
C PHE A 447 -4.88 5.87 -27.36
N ASN A 448 -3.78 5.12 -27.35
CA ASN A 448 -3.80 3.69 -27.63
C ASN A 448 -4.60 2.91 -26.58
N CYS A 449 -4.56 3.33 -25.31
CA CYS A 449 -5.41 2.77 -24.26
C CYS A 449 -6.89 3.12 -24.48
N PHE A 450 -7.22 4.37 -24.78
CA PHE A 450 -8.60 4.79 -25.09
C PHE A 450 -9.20 4.03 -26.28
N ALA A 451 -8.38 3.75 -27.29
CA ALA A 451 -8.77 2.96 -28.45
C ALA A 451 -8.81 1.44 -28.19
N GLY A 452 -8.53 0.97 -26.97
CA GLY A 452 -8.52 -0.45 -26.61
C GLY A 452 -7.43 -1.26 -27.33
N ARG A 453 -6.29 -0.63 -27.63
CA ARG A 453 -5.15 -1.23 -28.35
C ARG A 453 -4.07 -1.80 -27.44
N ARG A 454 -4.09 -1.44 -26.15
CA ARG A 454 -3.10 -1.87 -25.15
C ARG A 454 -3.70 -2.85 -24.17
N VAL A 455 -2.88 -3.85 -23.81
CA VAL A 455 -3.22 -4.82 -22.78
C VAL A 455 -2.34 -4.64 -21.55
N TYR A 456 -2.81 -5.20 -20.44
CA TYR A 456 -2.06 -5.36 -19.21
C TYR A 456 -2.03 -6.83 -18.84
N GLN A 457 -0.83 -7.32 -18.53
CA GLN A 457 -0.55 -8.67 -18.06
C GLN A 457 0.53 -8.59 -16.98
N ILE A 458 0.23 -9.01 -15.75
CA ILE A 458 1.13 -8.86 -14.60
C ILE A 458 2.54 -9.40 -14.88
N GLU A 459 2.66 -10.53 -15.58
CA GLU A 459 3.94 -11.20 -15.78
C GLU A 459 4.70 -10.74 -17.03
N SER A 460 4.09 -9.98 -17.93
CA SER A 460 4.65 -9.75 -19.27
C SER A 460 4.50 -8.33 -19.79
N ASP A 461 3.27 -7.91 -20.06
CA ASP A 461 2.94 -6.55 -20.51
C ASP A 461 2.42 -5.71 -19.33
N ASN A 462 3.30 -5.37 -18.41
CA ASN A 462 2.97 -4.69 -17.15
C ASN A 462 3.54 -3.27 -17.07
N CYS A 463 3.38 -2.65 -15.91
CA CYS A 463 3.84 -1.30 -15.60
C CYS A 463 5.37 -1.13 -15.71
N ALA A 464 6.16 -2.12 -15.29
CA ALA A 464 7.62 -2.08 -15.37
C ALA A 464 8.14 -2.15 -16.81
N ARG A 465 7.54 -3.01 -17.62
CA ARG A 465 7.86 -3.07 -19.05
C ARG A 465 7.54 -1.76 -19.75
N TRP A 466 6.35 -1.22 -19.51
CA TRP A 466 5.92 0.05 -20.09
C TRP A 466 6.87 1.21 -19.73
N THR A 467 7.27 1.31 -18.45
CA THR A 467 8.27 2.30 -18.02
C THR A 467 9.60 2.13 -18.77
N PHE A 468 10.09 0.89 -18.92
CA PHE A 468 11.31 0.61 -19.68
C PHE A 468 11.20 1.01 -21.15
N GLU A 469 10.10 0.65 -21.81
CA GLU A 469 9.86 0.93 -23.24
C GLU A 469 9.77 2.45 -23.50
N LEU A 470 9.15 3.22 -22.59
CA LEU A 470 9.13 4.69 -22.70
C LEU A 470 10.54 5.30 -22.63
N PHE A 471 11.35 4.86 -21.66
CA PHE A 471 12.73 5.32 -21.55
C PHE A 471 13.55 4.92 -22.78
N ALA A 472 13.40 3.68 -23.24
CA ALA A 472 14.11 3.15 -24.40
C ALA A 472 13.73 3.89 -25.68
N GLY A 473 12.46 4.29 -25.83
CA GLY A 473 11.98 5.06 -26.98
C GLY A 473 12.60 6.45 -27.10
N VAL A 474 13.05 7.05 -26.00
CA VAL A 474 13.67 8.39 -26.00
C VAL A 474 15.20 8.30 -25.98
N LEU A 475 15.77 7.49 -25.10
CA LEU A 475 17.21 7.43 -24.87
C LEU A 475 17.93 6.41 -25.75
N GLY A 476 17.18 5.43 -26.28
CA GLY A 476 17.68 4.25 -26.99
C GLY A 476 17.95 3.08 -26.05
N GLU A 477 17.54 1.86 -26.45
CA GLU A 477 17.69 0.63 -25.66
C GLU A 477 19.12 0.38 -25.18
N GLY A 478 20.12 0.66 -26.02
CA GLY A 478 21.54 0.43 -25.70
C GLY A 478 22.13 1.35 -24.64
N LYS A 479 21.40 2.40 -24.21
CA LYS A 479 21.85 3.33 -23.16
C LYS A 479 21.23 3.06 -21.79
N LEU A 480 20.27 2.14 -21.71
CA LEU A 480 19.60 1.82 -20.45
C LEU A 480 20.17 0.54 -19.87
N PRO A 481 20.52 0.53 -18.57
CA PRO A 481 20.81 -0.72 -17.90
C PRO A 481 19.54 -1.57 -17.88
N ASN A 482 19.69 -2.88 -17.70
CA ASN A 482 18.53 -3.71 -17.38
C ASN A 482 17.94 -3.21 -16.05
N LEU A 483 16.77 -2.57 -16.10
CA LEU A 483 16.08 -2.06 -14.90
C LEU A 483 15.27 -3.17 -14.22
N TYR A 484 14.39 -3.83 -14.98
CA TYR A 484 13.31 -4.68 -14.43
C TYR A 484 13.35 -6.14 -14.87
N GLN A 485 14.05 -6.46 -15.96
CA GLN A 485 13.96 -7.78 -16.60
C GLN A 485 14.72 -8.83 -15.81
N MET A 486 14.07 -9.95 -15.51
CA MET A 486 14.66 -11.11 -14.86
C MET A 486 13.86 -12.39 -15.19
N SER A 487 14.42 -13.56 -14.88
CA SER A 487 13.67 -14.81 -14.94
C SER A 487 12.58 -14.83 -13.87
N LEU A 488 11.39 -15.35 -14.19
CA LEU A 488 10.34 -15.55 -13.19
C LEU A 488 10.83 -16.41 -12.02
N LEU A 489 11.68 -17.42 -12.28
CA LEU A 489 12.20 -18.26 -11.21
C LEU A 489 13.09 -17.49 -10.24
N ASP A 490 13.74 -16.41 -10.68
CA ASP A 490 14.59 -15.59 -9.82
C ASP A 490 13.78 -14.66 -8.91
N CYS A 491 12.46 -14.59 -9.10
CA CYS A 491 11.57 -13.97 -8.12
C CYS A 491 11.54 -14.80 -6.83
N GLU A 492 11.19 -14.14 -5.74
CA GLU A 492 11.16 -14.69 -4.39
C GLU A 492 9.75 -14.63 -3.79
N PRO A 493 8.74 -15.30 -4.39
CA PRO A 493 7.40 -15.33 -3.81
C PRO A 493 7.40 -16.07 -2.46
N GLY A 494 6.43 -15.75 -1.61
CA GLY A 494 6.23 -16.47 -0.35
C GLY A 494 5.54 -17.82 -0.51
N GLY A 495 5.51 -18.61 0.57
CA GLY A 495 4.61 -19.76 0.71
C GLY A 495 4.87 -20.93 -0.25
N PRO A 496 3.82 -21.65 -0.70
CA PRO A 496 3.95 -22.83 -1.56
C PRO A 496 4.62 -22.57 -2.91
N ILE A 497 4.46 -21.37 -3.47
CA ILE A 497 5.04 -21.00 -4.77
C ILE A 497 6.57 -20.98 -4.68
N GLN A 498 7.14 -20.56 -3.55
CA GLN A 498 8.59 -20.63 -3.31
C GLN A 498 9.13 -22.06 -3.45
N LYS A 499 8.42 -23.04 -2.87
CA LYS A 499 8.81 -24.46 -2.94
C LYS A 499 8.70 -24.97 -4.37
N LEU A 500 7.67 -24.56 -5.10
CA LEU A 500 7.49 -24.89 -6.51
C LEU A 500 8.65 -24.34 -7.36
N PHE A 501 9.01 -23.07 -7.17
CA PHE A 501 10.13 -22.44 -7.88
C PHE A 501 11.45 -23.16 -7.55
N TYR A 502 11.67 -23.51 -6.28
CA TYR A 502 12.83 -24.30 -5.87
C TYR A 502 12.90 -25.67 -6.55
N LEU A 503 11.77 -26.36 -6.72
CA LEU A 503 11.72 -27.63 -7.45
C LEU A 503 12.02 -27.45 -8.94
N ILE A 504 11.43 -26.44 -9.59
CA ILE A 504 11.68 -26.17 -11.02
C ILE A 504 13.15 -25.79 -11.23
N LYS A 505 13.76 -25.01 -10.34
CA LYS A 505 15.19 -24.65 -10.39
C LYS A 505 16.13 -25.86 -10.37
N LYS A 506 15.70 -27.02 -9.88
CA LYS A 506 16.49 -28.27 -9.92
C LYS A 506 16.48 -28.95 -11.29
N LEU A 507 15.53 -28.60 -12.16
CA LEU A 507 15.50 -29.10 -13.52
C LEU A 507 16.62 -28.43 -14.36
N PRO A 508 17.08 -29.07 -15.45
CA PRO A 508 17.91 -28.40 -16.45
C PRO A 508 17.32 -27.06 -16.93
N LYS A 509 18.17 -26.04 -17.14
CA LYS A 509 17.73 -24.68 -17.51
C LYS A 509 16.80 -24.63 -18.72
N TRP A 510 17.03 -25.47 -19.72
CA TRP A 510 16.19 -25.55 -20.93
C TRP A 510 14.75 -26.03 -20.65
N LEU A 511 14.48 -26.65 -19.50
CA LEU A 511 13.15 -27.07 -19.06
C LEU A 511 12.43 -26.02 -18.20
N HIS A 512 13.10 -24.94 -17.78
CA HIS A 512 12.53 -23.97 -16.84
C HIS A 512 11.29 -23.29 -17.44
N ALA A 513 11.43 -22.67 -18.61
CA ALA A 513 10.32 -21.97 -19.26
C ALA A 513 9.16 -22.92 -19.60
N PHE A 514 9.47 -24.12 -20.12
CA PHE A 514 8.46 -25.15 -20.38
C PHE A 514 7.68 -25.54 -19.12
N SER A 515 8.36 -25.75 -17.99
CA SER A 515 7.72 -26.16 -16.74
C SER A 515 6.80 -25.07 -16.19
N ILE A 516 7.27 -23.82 -16.19
CA ILE A 516 6.51 -22.66 -15.72
C ILE A 516 5.25 -22.47 -16.55
N THR A 517 5.37 -22.46 -17.86
CA THR A 517 4.25 -22.15 -18.77
C THR A 517 3.16 -23.23 -18.73
N ARG A 518 3.56 -24.50 -18.55
CA ARG A 518 2.61 -25.60 -18.30
C ARG A 518 1.83 -25.45 -16.99
N LEU A 519 2.41 -24.82 -15.97
CA LEU A 519 1.70 -24.51 -14.72
C LEU A 519 0.71 -23.34 -14.87
N HIS A 520 1.01 -22.36 -15.74
CA HIS A 520 0.12 -21.22 -15.99
C HIS A 520 -1.09 -21.59 -16.86
N TYR A 521 -0.94 -22.59 -17.75
CA TYR A 521 -2.01 -23.03 -18.65
C TYR A 521 -3.33 -23.43 -17.94
N PRO A 522 -3.35 -24.31 -16.92
CA PRO A 522 -4.58 -24.68 -16.21
C PRO A 522 -5.20 -23.52 -15.42
N ILE A 523 -4.40 -22.50 -15.05
CA ILE A 523 -4.86 -21.29 -14.37
C ILE A 523 -5.45 -20.28 -15.38
N GLY A 524 -5.39 -20.59 -16.67
CA GLY A 524 -6.10 -19.84 -17.72
C GLY A 524 -5.22 -18.94 -18.57
N ALA A 525 -3.92 -19.20 -18.69
CA ALA A 525 -3.02 -18.41 -19.54
C ALA A 525 -3.40 -18.35 -21.03
N TRP A 526 -4.21 -19.30 -21.51
CA TRP A 526 -4.77 -19.29 -22.87
C TRP A 526 -5.93 -18.31 -23.04
N ARG A 527 -6.54 -17.86 -21.93
CA ARG A 527 -7.62 -16.88 -21.96
C ARG A 527 -7.02 -15.53 -22.31
N GLY A 528 -7.74 -14.81 -23.15
CA GLY A 528 -7.28 -13.58 -23.75
C GLY A 528 -8.43 -12.66 -24.10
N ILE A 529 -8.10 -11.57 -24.76
CA ILE A 529 -9.04 -10.58 -25.27
C ILE A 529 -8.67 -10.17 -26.69
N TRP A 530 -9.67 -9.73 -27.45
CA TRP A 530 -9.44 -9.07 -28.73
C TRP A 530 -9.10 -7.61 -28.48
N VAL A 531 -7.96 -7.17 -29.00
CA VAL A 531 -7.57 -5.75 -29.02
C VAL A 531 -7.57 -5.20 -30.43
N ASN A 532 -7.84 -3.90 -30.54
CA ASN A 532 -7.74 -3.21 -31.81
C ASN A 532 -6.26 -3.05 -32.19
N THR A 533 -5.94 -3.27 -33.46
CA THR A 533 -4.63 -3.02 -34.06
C THR A 533 -4.80 -2.17 -35.31
N ASN A 534 -3.71 -1.67 -35.89
CA ASN A 534 -3.78 -0.93 -37.15
C ASN A 534 -4.34 -1.80 -38.29
N ASP A 535 -4.06 -3.11 -38.25
CA ASP A 535 -4.48 -4.09 -39.26
C ASP A 535 -5.78 -4.84 -38.90
N GLY A 536 -6.54 -4.38 -37.89
CA GLY A 536 -7.83 -4.97 -37.50
C GLY A 536 -7.91 -5.34 -36.01
N ARG A 537 -8.15 -6.62 -35.71
CA ARG A 537 -8.20 -7.12 -34.33
C ARG A 537 -7.21 -8.25 -34.12
N ALA A 538 -6.50 -8.21 -33.01
CA ALA A 538 -5.57 -9.27 -32.62
C ALA A 538 -6.01 -9.90 -31.29
N TRP A 539 -5.95 -11.23 -31.20
CA TRP A 539 -6.14 -11.94 -29.95
C TRP A 539 -4.87 -11.87 -29.11
N LYS A 540 -4.97 -11.36 -27.89
CA LYS A 540 -3.88 -11.27 -26.93
C LYS A 540 -4.19 -12.14 -25.71
N SER A 541 -3.28 -13.04 -25.40
CA SER A 541 -3.30 -13.90 -24.22
C SER A 541 -1.87 -14.05 -23.69
N LEU A 542 -1.71 -14.54 -22.45
CA LEU A 542 -0.37 -14.80 -21.91
C LEU A 542 0.32 -15.92 -22.70
N SER A 543 -0.44 -16.92 -23.16
CA SER A 543 0.06 -18.04 -23.97
C SER A 543 0.68 -17.63 -25.31
N ASN A 544 0.30 -16.47 -25.84
CA ASN A 544 0.76 -15.96 -27.13
C ASN A 544 1.84 -14.89 -26.96
N HIS A 545 2.30 -14.66 -25.73
CA HIS A 545 3.32 -13.68 -25.40
C HIS A 545 4.71 -14.34 -25.36
N LYS A 546 5.79 -13.58 -25.65
CA LYS A 546 7.19 -14.05 -25.58
C LYS A 546 7.57 -14.66 -24.21
N PHE A 547 6.87 -14.26 -23.15
CA PHE A 547 6.98 -14.87 -21.82
C PHE A 547 6.79 -16.39 -21.86
N PHE A 548 5.94 -16.92 -22.75
CA PHE A 548 5.74 -18.36 -22.89
C PHE A 548 6.94 -19.11 -23.48
N GLU A 549 7.89 -18.39 -24.06
CA GLU A 549 9.13 -18.95 -24.61
C GLU A 549 10.29 -18.78 -23.64
N THR A 550 10.36 -17.63 -22.96
CA THR A 550 11.54 -17.25 -22.17
C THR A 550 11.33 -17.36 -20.66
N ALA A 551 10.08 -17.31 -20.19
CA ALA A 551 9.70 -17.09 -18.79
C ALA A 551 10.36 -15.86 -18.15
N GLU A 552 10.69 -14.86 -18.96
CA GLU A 552 11.21 -13.57 -18.49
C GLU A 552 10.07 -12.62 -18.13
N VAL A 553 10.23 -11.95 -17.00
CA VAL A 553 9.27 -10.99 -16.45
C VAL A 553 9.94 -9.65 -16.23
N TYR A 554 9.11 -8.61 -16.13
CA TYR A 554 9.54 -7.26 -15.74
C TYR A 554 9.08 -7.00 -14.30
N LEU A 555 9.99 -7.07 -13.33
CA LEU A 555 9.66 -6.95 -11.91
C LEU A 555 10.07 -5.58 -11.35
N PRO A 556 9.12 -4.74 -10.87
CA PRO A 556 9.45 -3.45 -10.26
C PRO A 556 10.42 -3.54 -9.08
N ALA A 557 10.26 -4.52 -8.19
CA ALA A 557 11.11 -4.70 -7.02
C ALA A 557 12.61 -4.86 -7.35
N LEU A 558 12.95 -5.24 -8.57
CA LEU A 558 14.33 -5.37 -9.02
C LEU A 558 15.08 -4.03 -9.03
N VAL A 559 14.42 -2.93 -9.36
CA VAL A 559 15.05 -1.59 -9.34
C VAL A 559 15.48 -1.23 -7.92
N ILE A 560 14.61 -1.47 -6.95
CA ILE A 560 14.88 -1.21 -5.53
C ILE A 560 16.02 -2.10 -5.03
N HIS A 561 15.98 -3.40 -5.39
CA HIS A 561 17.02 -4.34 -5.04
C HIS A 561 18.40 -3.94 -5.59
N LYS A 562 18.48 -3.62 -6.88
CA LYS A 562 19.73 -3.17 -7.54
C LYS A 562 20.27 -1.90 -6.92
N ARG A 563 19.38 -0.94 -6.61
CA ARG A 563 19.78 0.30 -5.95
C ARG A 563 20.36 0.06 -4.56
N ARG A 564 19.72 -0.77 -3.73
CA ARG A 564 20.27 -1.14 -2.41
C ARG A 564 21.60 -1.88 -2.52
N GLY A 565 21.80 -2.65 -3.59
CA GLY A 565 23.07 -3.28 -3.94
C GLY A 565 24.15 -2.33 -4.47
N GLY A 566 23.87 -1.02 -4.57
CA GLY A 566 24.79 -0.01 -5.07
C GLY A 566 25.00 -0.02 -6.58
N LEU A 567 24.20 -0.77 -7.35
CA LEU A 567 24.35 -0.88 -8.81
C LEU A 567 23.85 0.36 -9.57
N PHE A 568 23.10 1.23 -8.91
CA PHE A 568 22.54 2.47 -9.47
C PHE A 568 22.98 3.72 -8.70
N SER A 569 24.09 3.66 -7.95
CA SER A 569 24.63 4.87 -7.35
C SER A 569 25.18 5.80 -8.44
N PHE A 570 25.09 7.12 -8.26
CA PHE A 570 25.65 8.09 -9.21
C PHE A 570 27.15 7.86 -9.48
N GLU A 571 27.87 7.35 -8.47
CA GLU A 571 29.27 6.93 -8.61
C GLU A 571 29.44 5.73 -9.54
N THR A 572 28.53 4.75 -9.53
CA THR A 572 28.58 3.59 -10.43
C THR A 572 28.07 3.89 -11.83
N ALA A 573 27.13 4.83 -12.00
CA ALA A 573 26.65 5.28 -13.31
C ALA A 573 27.73 6.02 -14.12
N ASN A 574 28.66 6.71 -13.46
CA ASN A 574 29.87 7.27 -14.10
C ASN A 574 31.02 6.26 -14.24
N LEU A 575 30.87 5.06 -13.68
CA LEU A 575 31.85 3.97 -13.67
C LEU A 575 31.36 2.73 -14.46
N GLU A 576 30.47 2.91 -15.44
CA GLU A 576 30.25 1.90 -16.49
C GLU A 576 31.46 1.83 -17.45
N ASN A 577 32.59 1.40 -16.90
CA ASN A 577 33.55 0.57 -17.60
C ASN A 577 33.24 -0.88 -17.20
N LYS A 578 33.04 -1.76 -18.20
CA LYS A 578 32.75 -3.20 -18.13
C LYS A 578 33.55 -4.02 -17.09
N THR A 579 34.60 -3.46 -16.51
CA THR A 579 35.52 -4.09 -15.56
C THR A 579 34.91 -4.40 -14.19
N LEU A 580 34.02 -3.58 -13.64
CA LEU A 580 33.48 -3.85 -12.29
C LEU A 580 32.46 -5.00 -12.29
N TRP A 581 31.57 -5.05 -13.30
CA TRP A 581 30.63 -6.16 -13.46
C TRP A 581 31.35 -7.48 -13.73
N ASN A 582 32.37 -7.47 -14.59
CA ASN A 582 33.21 -8.65 -14.81
C ASN A 582 33.97 -9.08 -13.55
N SER A 583 34.44 -8.14 -12.73
CA SER A 583 35.14 -8.46 -11.46
C SER A 583 34.21 -9.03 -10.39
N ILE A 584 33.01 -8.46 -10.24
CA ILE A 584 32.00 -8.95 -9.27
C ILE A 584 31.45 -10.31 -9.74
N CYS A 585 31.11 -10.45 -11.02
CA CYS A 585 30.68 -11.73 -11.59
C CYS A 585 31.79 -12.78 -11.51
N GLU A 586 33.05 -12.47 -11.80
CA GLU A 586 34.16 -13.42 -11.61
C GLU A 586 34.32 -13.84 -10.15
N LYS A 587 34.20 -12.92 -9.19
CA LYS A 587 34.34 -13.26 -7.77
C LYS A 587 33.20 -14.13 -7.26
N VAL A 588 31.97 -13.85 -7.70
CA VAL A 588 30.78 -14.65 -7.34
C VAL A 588 30.80 -16.00 -8.05
N LEU A 589 31.11 -16.04 -9.36
CA LEU A 589 31.22 -17.28 -10.13
C LEU A 589 32.39 -18.15 -9.68
N ARG A 590 33.55 -17.60 -9.30
CA ARG A 590 34.64 -18.38 -8.70
C ARG A 590 34.24 -18.99 -7.36
N ARG A 591 33.49 -18.26 -6.54
CA ARG A 591 33.01 -18.75 -5.24
C ARG A 591 31.98 -19.86 -5.42
N GLU A 592 31.05 -19.73 -6.37
CA GLU A 592 30.09 -20.79 -6.70
C GLU A 592 30.74 -21.98 -7.42
N MET A 593 31.70 -21.77 -8.32
CA MET A 593 32.45 -22.86 -8.97
C MET A 593 33.25 -23.68 -7.96
N LEU A 594 33.86 -23.05 -6.95
CA LEU A 594 34.57 -23.74 -5.88
C LEU A 594 33.63 -24.56 -4.97
N LEU A 595 32.42 -24.05 -4.72
CA LEU A 595 31.37 -24.77 -3.98
C LEU A 595 30.75 -25.90 -4.81
N SER A 596 30.58 -25.74 -6.13
CA SER A 596 30.07 -26.77 -7.02
C SER A 596 31.12 -27.84 -7.35
N ALA A 597 32.41 -27.49 -7.38
CA ALA A 597 33.50 -28.46 -7.58
C ALA A 597 33.67 -29.37 -6.36
N SER A 598 33.53 -28.82 -5.15
CA SER A 598 33.54 -29.61 -3.91
C SER A 598 32.27 -30.46 -3.75
N ALA A 599 31.09 -29.93 -4.10
CA ALA A 599 29.84 -30.70 -4.13
C ALA A 599 29.85 -31.78 -5.24
N GLY A 600 30.43 -31.50 -6.41
CA GLY A 600 30.57 -32.44 -7.52
C GLY A 600 31.52 -33.59 -7.21
N GLN A 601 32.62 -33.33 -6.51
CA GLN A 601 33.52 -34.39 -6.01
C GLN A 601 32.86 -35.25 -4.94
N LEU A 602 32.05 -34.66 -4.04
CA LEU A 602 31.28 -35.39 -3.04
C LEU A 602 30.20 -36.27 -3.68
N MET A 603 29.46 -35.73 -4.65
CA MET A 603 28.42 -36.45 -5.38
C MET A 603 29.00 -37.55 -6.28
N SER A 604 30.17 -37.34 -6.89
CA SER A 604 30.90 -38.36 -7.64
C SER A 604 31.36 -39.51 -6.72
N LYS A 605 31.89 -39.20 -5.52
CA LYS A 605 32.22 -40.23 -4.52
C LYS A 605 30.99 -40.98 -4.01
N LEU A 606 29.87 -40.29 -3.79
CA LEU A 606 28.61 -40.92 -3.37
C LEU A 606 28.02 -41.81 -4.48
N ALA A 607 28.03 -41.36 -5.73
CA ALA A 607 27.59 -42.15 -6.88
C ALA A 607 28.49 -43.37 -7.10
N HIS A 608 29.81 -43.22 -6.95
CA HIS A 608 30.76 -44.33 -7.05
C HIS A 608 30.54 -45.36 -5.93
N ASN A 609 30.35 -44.91 -4.68
CA ASN A 609 30.03 -45.80 -3.56
C ASN A 609 28.67 -46.48 -3.70
N LEU A 610 27.66 -45.78 -4.25
CA LEU A 610 26.34 -46.34 -4.51
C LEU A 610 26.40 -47.40 -5.63
N LEU A 611 27.12 -47.12 -6.72
CA LEU A 611 27.35 -48.09 -7.80
C LEU A 611 28.15 -49.31 -7.31
N PHE A 612 29.13 -49.10 -6.44
CA PHE A 612 29.88 -50.20 -5.82
C PHE A 612 28.99 -51.04 -4.90
N TYR A 613 28.10 -50.42 -4.13
CA TYR A 613 27.12 -51.10 -3.29
C TYR A 613 26.11 -51.91 -4.14
N ILE A 614 25.57 -51.33 -5.21
CA ILE A 614 24.65 -52.01 -6.14
C ILE A 614 25.35 -53.20 -6.80
N ARG A 615 26.58 -53.03 -7.29
CA ARG A 615 27.37 -54.10 -7.93
C ARG A 615 27.67 -55.25 -6.96
N ARG A 616 27.98 -54.94 -5.70
CA ARG A 616 28.18 -55.94 -4.65
C ARG A 616 26.89 -56.69 -4.31
N ARG A 617 25.73 -56.01 -4.32
CA ARG A 617 24.42 -56.66 -4.10
C ARG A 617 24.03 -57.58 -5.26
N LEU A 618 24.26 -57.15 -6.50
CA LEU A 618 23.98 -57.96 -7.70
C LEU A 618 24.87 -59.20 -7.76
N LEU A 619 26.15 -59.10 -7.35
CA LEU A 619 27.06 -60.26 -7.22
C LEU A 619 26.64 -61.24 -6.11
N ILE A 620 26.00 -60.75 -5.04
CA ILE A 620 25.46 -61.61 -3.98
C ILE A 620 24.17 -62.30 -4.46
N GLN A 621 23.34 -61.63 -5.26
CA GLN A 621 22.15 -62.24 -5.86
C GLN A 621 22.50 -63.25 -6.96
N SER A 622 23.49 -62.99 -7.81
CA SER A 622 23.91 -63.96 -8.84
C SER A 622 24.50 -65.23 -8.25
N ASN A 623 25.18 -65.14 -7.10
CA ASN A 623 25.71 -66.31 -6.38
C ASN A 623 24.64 -67.05 -5.55
N LEU A 624 23.42 -66.54 -5.45
CA LEU A 624 22.29 -67.21 -4.78
C LEU A 624 21.30 -67.84 -5.79
N GLU A 625 21.42 -67.53 -7.08
CA GLU A 625 20.57 -68.07 -8.15
C GLU A 625 21.22 -69.24 -8.92
N ASP A 626 22.53 -69.50 -8.76
CA ASP A 626 23.23 -70.64 -9.38
C ASP A 626 23.05 -71.99 -8.63
N ASP A 627 22.33 -72.02 -7.50
CA ASP A 627 22.06 -73.24 -6.72
C ASP A 627 20.62 -73.80 -6.89
N ASN A 628 19.80 -73.24 -7.79
CA ASN A 628 18.45 -73.76 -8.05
C ASN A 628 18.06 -73.64 -9.53
N HIS A 629 18.39 -74.67 -10.33
CA HIS A 629 17.43 -75.44 -11.14
C HIS A 629 18.11 -76.23 -12.26
N ASN A 630 18.42 -77.49 -11.95
CA ASN A 630 18.30 -78.59 -12.89
C ASN A 630 16.81 -78.98 -12.98
N LEU A 631 16.21 -78.95 -14.18
CA LEU A 631 15.18 -79.90 -14.66
C LEU A 631 14.72 -79.50 -16.08
N GLN A 632 15.00 -80.39 -17.04
CA GLN A 632 14.19 -80.83 -18.21
C GLN A 632 13.27 -79.80 -18.91
N GLY A 633 13.21 -79.63 -20.22
CA GLY A 633 13.62 -80.42 -21.37
C GLY A 633 12.63 -80.16 -22.53
N PHE A 634 13.16 -80.11 -23.75
CA PHE A 634 12.52 -80.41 -25.05
C PHE A 634 11.58 -79.43 -25.82
N PHE A 635 11.94 -79.32 -27.11
CA PHE A 635 11.23 -79.02 -28.37
C PHE A 635 10.90 -77.57 -28.83
N LEU A 636 11.74 -77.11 -29.77
CA LEU A 636 11.48 -76.59 -31.15
C LEU A 636 9.99 -76.42 -31.56
N VAL A 637 9.53 -75.36 -32.25
CA VAL A 637 9.90 -74.85 -33.60
C VAL A 637 9.30 -73.42 -33.77
N PRO A 638 9.90 -72.52 -34.59
CA PRO A 638 9.49 -71.11 -34.72
C PRO A 638 8.70 -70.81 -36.02
N VAL A 639 7.86 -69.76 -36.03
CA VAL A 639 7.47 -69.02 -37.26
C VAL A 639 7.14 -67.55 -36.94
N ASP A 640 7.91 -66.68 -37.59
CA ASP A 640 7.68 -65.36 -38.20
C ASP A 640 6.59 -64.35 -37.78
N SER A 641 7.09 -63.10 -37.77
CA SER A 641 6.49 -61.83 -38.26
C SER A 641 5.24 -61.28 -37.57
N ALA A 642 5.36 -60.10 -36.94
CA ALA A 642 5.23 -58.78 -37.56
C ALA A 642 5.55 -57.68 -36.52
#